data_AF-A0A6N3VEM5-F1
#
_entry.id   AF-A0A6N3VEM5-F1
#
_cell.length_a   1.000
_cell.length_b   1.000
_cell.length_c   1.000
_cell.angle_alpha   90.00
_cell.angle_beta   90.00
_cell.angle_gamma   90.00
#
_symmetry.space_group_name_H-M   'P 1'
#
loop_
_entity.id
_entity.type
_entity.pdbx_description
1 polymer ?
#
loop_
_entity_poly.entity_id
_entity_poly.type
_entity_poly.pdbx_seq_one_letter_code
_entity_poly.pdbx_strand_id
1 'polypeptide(L)'
;MTKQLAQYSVPAENSRVIRVFLSSTFRDMEMERSALVKLFKGLQVKAASRGATISLVDLRWGITEEDAKSGKVVEICLKEIVNSRPFFIGMVGDRYGWCPSYEDLSQTLNDSLEYRWIEDDLNHHLSVTEIEMQFGVLRNPNPLHAYFYIKQSADDELSCPEEESLKLKRLKESILQQDRYPVQEYDSPDQLCNLVEAAFTELLEREFPDVLTVEDNQALQEQLTRNELLFNYHPIPEADHAFADFLAADEQRCLVVTGGCGLGKSALLAHWSDLVNNDMPMIPIYHRLDSTTLSSYPETLARMLASKCQNALKHQSLGEENLFAAEVSKELDSTQSTAKSIMDTVKNSVLMGDAGLNTFSGNTLRNLKEIEEDLNSIQKFSQLWSVLGASRYPIILLIDDISYLNPTEASLFSLFASIPPNVKVVLSFSASSTAYLPFVQNGYAHFQLNGFSQADAKSFSKQYLSTYSKALSAQQEDILASWVLAKQPRCLSVLLNELVSFGQYDALNEYMSGYCRLNEVGQFYDSVLRRLSADYGFEEIGRTLLMLSLTLEGFTEDEVKSMADINQILWSQLRVEMSSWLTNKGGRYCIGDTQMVEAIERYFAQDDECIDDSRHEIISALLDEEEILSHPLTFADYNYRMKQFCYHDSYRYKVEITYQCYKMQEWDILKDWICDVEIFEILYRTNRSLLEDSWKAIMNDNPEVTPEVYAELDFDEIDSFLIPVIANDMATFLSSSFHLTKAAAAVSEKSMEGAAMPLIAKSVLKMNEGCRYARNEEYETACDCFLKALVMQENIVPTPELEIANTCRNLALAYYYNEQYNEAVTYLNRALDYHAASADEKSQAEVIELSEYLAYCDYYKDEEESAAEKFRKVAEMHESLNGRLSGGVAKCLRMQGKCLYYIKRYDEAWMLMNQALDIAIQIDSKKQIVACHKQLYYLCREFKRMMNERGDEQASTLFFRESLLHEMYFSEKPRLAELTVRYEALRCDIMQQYYMNKDYDNVIRIATSLDFHDDTDLNASCLVYYYKAQAYVKLENYPMAKEAFFREFELRKKYLGWEDEDTILACQNLGVLHSFCNEREEALACFREAYGHEVKKNGEDSEMAQKLLQYISVVES
;
A
#
# COMPACT_ATOMS: atom_id res chain seq x y z
N MET A 1 -11.30 -42.86 -44.65
CA MET A 1 -11.26 -41.39 -44.56
C MET A 1 -11.88 -40.85 -43.26
N THR A 2 -13.02 -41.35 -42.76
CA THR A 2 -13.70 -40.82 -41.55
C THR A 2 -13.03 -41.11 -40.19
N LYS A 3 -12.00 -41.95 -40.11
CA LYS A 3 -11.32 -42.30 -38.84
C LYS A 3 -10.03 -41.54 -38.53
N GLN A 4 -9.45 -40.81 -39.49
CA GLN A 4 -8.19 -40.06 -39.28
C GLN A 4 -8.41 -38.59 -38.90
N LEU A 5 -9.58 -38.01 -39.19
CA LEU A 5 -9.94 -36.65 -38.74
C LEU A 5 -10.25 -36.54 -37.23
N ALA A 6 -10.41 -37.68 -36.54
CA ALA A 6 -10.76 -37.74 -35.12
C ALA A 6 -9.54 -37.76 -34.17
N GLN A 7 -8.31 -37.74 -34.69
CA GLN A 7 -7.08 -37.78 -33.87
C GLN A 7 -6.53 -36.40 -33.48
N TYR A 8 -7.04 -35.32 -34.06
CA TYR A 8 -6.75 -33.97 -33.56
C TYR A 8 -7.87 -33.59 -32.61
N SER A 9 -7.59 -33.76 -31.31
CA SER A 9 -8.47 -33.42 -30.21
C SER A 9 -9.05 -32.02 -30.39
N VAL A 10 -10.38 -31.93 -30.36
CA VAL A 10 -11.10 -30.69 -30.07
C VAL A 10 -10.50 -30.13 -28.76
N PRO A 11 -10.09 -28.84 -28.70
CA PRO A 11 -9.70 -28.22 -27.43
C PRO A 11 -10.80 -28.49 -26.40
N ALA A 12 -10.41 -28.84 -25.16
CA ALA A 12 -11.34 -29.23 -24.11
C ALA A 12 -12.55 -28.28 -24.05
N GLU A 13 -13.77 -28.82 -23.89
CA GLU A 13 -15.08 -28.14 -23.85
C GLU A 13 -15.21 -26.96 -22.85
N ASN A 14 -14.13 -26.53 -22.20
CA ASN A 14 -14.05 -25.41 -21.27
C ASN A 14 -12.90 -24.41 -21.58
N SER A 15 -12.23 -24.46 -22.74
CA SER A 15 -11.21 -23.45 -23.04
C SER A 15 -11.85 -22.12 -23.43
N ARG A 16 -11.63 -21.08 -22.62
CA ARG A 16 -12.08 -19.71 -22.93
C ARG A 16 -11.21 -19.02 -24.00
N VAL A 17 -10.68 -19.77 -24.97
CA VAL A 17 -9.76 -19.28 -26.00
C VAL A 17 -10.35 -19.58 -27.38
N ILE A 18 -10.56 -18.53 -28.17
CA ILE A 18 -11.14 -18.53 -29.52
C ILE A 18 -10.03 -18.18 -30.52
N ARG A 19 -9.54 -19.16 -31.27
CA ARG A 19 -8.55 -18.92 -32.34
C ARG A 19 -9.25 -19.02 -33.68
N VAL A 20 -9.23 -17.96 -34.49
CA VAL A 20 -9.97 -17.90 -35.76
C VAL A 20 -8.99 -17.93 -36.93
N PHE A 21 -9.08 -18.94 -37.79
CA PHE A 21 -8.23 -19.03 -38.98
C PHE A 21 -8.75 -18.17 -40.14
N LEU A 22 -7.89 -17.34 -40.75
CA LEU A 22 -8.24 -16.49 -41.89
C LEU A 22 -7.67 -17.01 -43.22
N SER A 23 -8.52 -17.62 -44.04
CA SER A 23 -8.18 -18.09 -45.38
C SER A 23 -8.61 -17.07 -46.45
N SER A 24 -7.65 -16.54 -47.21
CA SER A 24 -7.88 -15.71 -48.40
C SER A 24 -6.63 -15.66 -49.27
N THR A 25 -6.74 -15.13 -50.49
CA THR A 25 -5.58 -14.72 -51.28
C THR A 25 -4.88 -13.51 -50.65
N PHE A 26 -3.57 -13.35 -50.83
CA PHE A 26 -2.82 -12.24 -50.21
C PHE A 26 -2.86 -10.93 -51.01
N ARG A 27 -2.61 -10.96 -52.33
CA ARG A 27 -2.34 -9.76 -53.14
C ARG A 27 -3.55 -8.86 -53.41
N ASP A 28 -4.75 -9.44 -53.51
CA ASP A 28 -5.99 -8.74 -53.87
C ASP A 28 -6.90 -8.46 -52.66
N MET A 29 -6.48 -8.87 -51.46
CA MET A 29 -7.24 -8.73 -50.20
C MET A 29 -6.42 -8.06 -49.09
N GLU A 30 -5.37 -7.32 -49.43
CA GLU A 30 -4.49 -6.70 -48.44
C GLU A 30 -5.22 -5.69 -47.55
N MET A 31 -6.14 -4.92 -48.14
CA MET A 31 -6.94 -3.92 -47.40
C MET A 31 -7.90 -4.61 -46.44
N GLU A 32 -8.63 -5.62 -46.90
CA GLU A 32 -9.61 -6.36 -46.11
C GLU A 32 -8.94 -7.16 -44.98
N ARG A 33 -7.83 -7.85 -45.25
CA ARG A 33 -7.08 -8.55 -44.19
C ARG A 33 -6.55 -7.57 -43.14
N SER A 34 -6.05 -6.41 -43.57
CA SER A 34 -5.56 -5.38 -42.63
C SER A 34 -6.70 -4.79 -41.80
N ALA A 35 -7.88 -4.58 -42.40
CA ALA A 35 -9.08 -4.16 -41.68
C ALA A 35 -9.55 -5.21 -40.67
N LEU A 36 -9.54 -6.50 -41.02
CA LEU A 36 -9.91 -7.59 -40.11
C LEU A 36 -8.92 -7.76 -38.95
N VAL A 37 -7.61 -7.60 -39.19
CA VAL A 37 -6.62 -7.60 -38.11
C VAL A 37 -6.92 -6.48 -37.10
N LYS A 38 -7.30 -5.28 -37.58
CA LYS A 38 -7.74 -4.16 -36.72
C LYS A 38 -9.06 -4.46 -36.00
N LEU A 39 -10.02 -5.12 -36.66
CA LEU A 39 -11.30 -5.50 -36.04
C LEU A 39 -11.14 -6.55 -34.93
N PHE A 40 -10.38 -7.62 -35.19
CA PHE A 40 -10.20 -8.71 -34.22
C PHE A 40 -9.43 -8.28 -32.98
N LYS A 41 -8.55 -7.29 -33.15
CA LYS A 41 -8.00 -6.50 -32.07
C LYS A 41 -9.12 -5.87 -31.20
N GLY A 42 -10.13 -5.23 -31.79
CA GLY A 42 -11.31 -4.72 -31.05
C GLY A 42 -12.12 -5.81 -30.33
N LEU A 43 -12.31 -6.97 -30.99
CA LEU A 43 -13.02 -8.11 -30.40
C LEU A 43 -12.26 -8.74 -29.22
N GLN A 44 -10.92 -8.65 -29.16
CA GLN A 44 -10.12 -9.11 -28.02
C GLN A 44 -10.57 -8.49 -26.71
N VAL A 45 -10.87 -7.21 -26.74
CA VAL A 45 -11.33 -6.45 -25.58
C VAL A 45 -12.71 -6.91 -25.12
N LYS A 46 -13.66 -7.05 -26.07
CA LYS A 46 -15.03 -7.53 -25.78
C LYS A 46 -15.05 -8.98 -25.27
N ALA A 47 -14.11 -9.81 -25.72
CA ALA A 47 -13.94 -11.16 -25.20
C ALA A 47 -13.27 -11.13 -23.81
N ALA A 48 -12.26 -10.29 -23.63
CA ALA A 48 -11.53 -10.15 -22.37
C ALA A 48 -12.47 -9.71 -21.25
N SER A 49 -13.42 -8.79 -21.48
CA SER A 49 -14.43 -8.40 -20.48
C SER A 49 -15.29 -9.57 -19.96
N ARG A 50 -15.33 -10.68 -20.70
CA ARG A 50 -16.07 -11.92 -20.38
C ARG A 50 -15.15 -13.06 -19.92
N GLY A 51 -13.86 -12.75 -19.71
CA GLY A 51 -12.82 -13.71 -19.36
C GLY A 51 -12.49 -14.69 -20.48
N ALA A 52 -12.73 -14.32 -21.74
CA ALA A 52 -12.38 -15.09 -22.92
C ALA A 52 -11.30 -14.37 -23.75
N THR A 53 -10.50 -15.12 -24.50
CA THR A 53 -9.48 -14.59 -25.39
C THR A 53 -9.87 -14.91 -26.83
N ILE A 54 -9.78 -13.94 -27.75
CA ILE A 54 -9.97 -14.18 -29.18
C ILE A 54 -8.74 -13.77 -29.97
N SER A 55 -8.34 -14.53 -30.99
CA SER A 55 -7.18 -14.17 -31.82
C SER A 55 -7.43 -14.55 -33.28
N LEU A 56 -7.07 -13.66 -34.19
CA LEU A 56 -7.09 -13.92 -35.63
C LEU A 56 -5.74 -14.47 -36.08
N VAL A 57 -5.76 -15.64 -36.72
CA VAL A 57 -4.58 -16.27 -37.32
C VAL A 57 -4.46 -15.79 -38.76
N ASP A 58 -3.56 -14.82 -38.98
CA ASP A 58 -3.22 -14.27 -40.31
C ASP A 58 -1.76 -14.60 -40.68
N LEU A 59 -1.58 -15.54 -41.61
CA LEU A 59 -0.27 -16.09 -41.96
C LEU A 59 0.59 -15.22 -42.91
N ARG A 60 0.20 -13.98 -43.24
CA ARG A 60 1.03 -13.06 -44.08
C ARG A 60 2.47 -12.90 -43.58
N TRP A 61 2.69 -12.97 -42.26
CA TRP A 61 4.01 -12.95 -41.61
C TRP A 61 4.32 -14.22 -40.78
N GLY A 62 3.45 -15.23 -40.85
CA GLY A 62 3.65 -16.49 -40.14
C GLY A 62 4.61 -17.45 -40.82
N ILE A 63 4.97 -17.16 -42.08
CA ILE A 63 5.78 -18.03 -42.94
C ILE A 63 7.02 -17.24 -43.36
N THR A 64 8.20 -17.70 -42.93
CA THR A 64 9.47 -17.01 -43.23
C THR A 64 9.92 -17.28 -44.67
N GLU A 65 10.86 -16.48 -45.20
CA GLU A 65 11.49 -16.78 -46.50
C GLU A 65 12.16 -18.18 -46.53
N GLU A 66 12.67 -18.64 -45.40
CA GLU A 66 13.28 -19.97 -45.25
C GLU A 66 12.22 -21.07 -45.30
N ASP A 67 11.05 -20.86 -44.68
CA ASP A 67 9.90 -21.78 -44.74
C ASP A 67 9.28 -21.86 -46.13
N ALA A 68 9.24 -20.72 -46.84
CA ALA A 68 8.79 -20.63 -48.21
C ALA A 68 9.76 -21.37 -49.17
N LYS A 69 11.09 -21.21 -48.98
CA LYS A 69 12.12 -21.90 -49.77
C LYS A 69 12.25 -23.38 -49.45
N SER A 70 11.79 -23.83 -48.28
CA SER A 70 11.81 -25.24 -47.84
C SER A 70 10.51 -26.01 -48.10
N GLY A 71 9.49 -25.39 -48.70
CA GLY A 71 8.26 -26.08 -49.10
C GLY A 71 7.30 -26.41 -47.96
N LYS A 72 7.45 -25.78 -46.79
CA LYS A 72 6.64 -26.05 -45.57
C LYS A 72 5.36 -25.22 -45.47
N VAL A 73 5.12 -24.33 -46.43
CA VAL A 73 3.99 -23.38 -46.45
C VAL A 73 2.64 -24.06 -46.17
N VAL A 74 2.33 -25.12 -46.91
CA VAL A 74 1.05 -25.83 -46.80
C VAL A 74 0.93 -26.60 -45.47
N GLU A 75 2.04 -27.15 -44.97
CA GLU A 75 2.06 -27.84 -43.67
C GLU A 75 1.70 -26.89 -42.52
N ILE A 76 2.28 -25.69 -42.54
CA ILE A 76 2.04 -24.64 -41.54
C ILE A 76 0.57 -24.21 -41.57
N CYS A 77 0.01 -23.92 -42.74
CA CYS A 77 -1.41 -23.56 -42.89
C CYS A 77 -2.34 -24.63 -42.31
N LEU A 78 -2.10 -25.91 -42.65
CA LEU A 78 -2.95 -27.01 -42.19
C LEU A 78 -2.86 -27.26 -40.69
N LYS A 79 -1.65 -27.15 -40.10
CA LYS A 79 -1.46 -27.23 -38.65
C LYS A 79 -2.21 -26.11 -37.92
N GLU A 80 -2.12 -24.88 -38.43
CA GLU A 80 -2.82 -23.75 -37.83
C GLU A 80 -4.35 -23.82 -37.97
N ILE A 81 -4.86 -24.38 -39.07
CA ILE A 81 -6.30 -24.70 -39.21
C ILE A 81 -6.74 -25.67 -38.12
N VAL A 82 -5.97 -26.72 -37.84
CA VAL A 82 -6.30 -27.69 -36.80
C VAL A 82 -6.31 -27.01 -35.41
N ASN A 83 -5.32 -26.18 -35.12
CA ASN A 83 -5.20 -25.44 -33.85
C ASN A 83 -6.30 -24.38 -33.67
N SER A 84 -6.94 -23.93 -34.76
CA SER A 84 -7.98 -22.91 -34.76
C SER A 84 -9.41 -23.49 -34.72
N ARG A 85 -9.57 -24.81 -34.81
CA ARG A 85 -10.91 -25.41 -34.74
C ARG A 85 -11.52 -25.16 -33.34
N PRO A 86 -12.81 -24.78 -33.26
CA PRO A 86 -13.81 -24.83 -34.33
C PRO A 86 -13.99 -23.57 -35.21
N PHE A 87 -13.17 -22.52 -35.10
CA PHE A 87 -13.45 -21.22 -35.73
C PHE A 87 -12.69 -20.97 -37.05
N PHE A 88 -13.40 -20.48 -38.08
CA PHE A 88 -12.83 -20.27 -39.42
C PHE A 88 -13.49 -19.11 -40.18
N ILE A 89 -12.70 -18.29 -40.87
CA ILE A 89 -13.17 -17.28 -41.82
C ILE A 89 -12.55 -17.55 -43.19
N GLY A 90 -13.41 -17.70 -44.21
CA GLY A 90 -13.00 -17.81 -45.60
C GLY A 90 -13.42 -16.58 -46.40
N MET A 91 -12.47 -15.90 -47.05
CA MET A 91 -12.76 -14.78 -47.95
C MET A 91 -12.33 -15.09 -49.38
N VAL A 92 -13.19 -14.76 -50.35
CA VAL A 92 -12.94 -14.98 -51.77
C VAL A 92 -13.01 -13.67 -52.55
N GLY A 93 -11.94 -13.37 -53.29
CA GLY A 93 -11.76 -12.15 -54.07
C GLY A 93 -11.88 -12.32 -55.57
N ASP A 94 -10.97 -11.64 -56.26
CA ASP A 94 -10.89 -11.58 -57.71
C ASP A 94 -9.78 -12.48 -58.27
N ARG A 95 -8.97 -13.09 -57.38
CA ARG A 95 -7.93 -14.06 -57.73
C ARG A 95 -8.21 -15.44 -57.15
N TYR A 96 -7.78 -16.46 -57.88
CA TYR A 96 -7.90 -17.86 -57.44
C TYR A 96 -6.81 -18.27 -56.43
N GLY A 97 -5.61 -17.67 -56.50
CA GLY A 97 -4.49 -17.93 -55.59
C GLY A 97 -3.38 -18.81 -56.19
N TRP A 98 -2.31 -19.03 -55.42
CA TRP A 98 -1.17 -19.84 -55.84
C TRP A 98 -1.52 -21.33 -55.86
N CYS A 99 -1.19 -22.03 -56.96
CA CYS A 99 -1.34 -23.47 -57.12
C CYS A 99 0.04 -24.14 -56.96
N PRO A 100 0.29 -24.85 -55.85
CA PRO A 100 1.59 -25.49 -55.60
C PRO A 100 1.80 -26.69 -56.53
N SER A 101 3.06 -26.93 -56.94
CA SER A 101 3.46 -28.14 -57.66
C SER A 101 3.99 -29.21 -56.70
N TYR A 102 4.15 -30.45 -57.19
CA TYR A 102 4.70 -31.55 -56.39
C TYR A 102 6.16 -31.30 -55.96
N GLU A 103 6.96 -30.61 -56.77
CA GLU A 103 8.35 -30.25 -56.43
C GLU A 103 8.39 -29.24 -55.27
N ASP A 104 7.45 -28.30 -55.24
CA ASP A 104 7.33 -27.26 -54.21
C ASP A 104 6.96 -27.82 -52.82
N LEU A 105 6.35 -29.01 -52.76
CA LEU A 105 5.88 -29.65 -51.52
C LEU A 105 6.60 -30.97 -51.21
N SER A 106 7.69 -31.26 -51.92
CA SER A 106 8.38 -32.56 -51.87
C SER A 106 8.92 -32.93 -50.49
N GLN A 107 9.28 -31.98 -49.62
CA GLN A 107 9.67 -32.26 -48.23
C GLN A 107 8.45 -32.54 -47.33
N THR A 108 7.41 -31.71 -47.39
CA THR A 108 6.17 -31.84 -46.62
C THR A 108 5.48 -33.19 -46.83
N LEU A 109 5.44 -33.67 -48.09
CA LEU A 109 4.84 -34.96 -48.47
C LEU A 109 5.71 -36.18 -48.08
N ASN A 110 7.03 -35.99 -47.95
CA ASN A 110 7.97 -37.05 -47.61
C ASN A 110 8.14 -37.24 -46.08
N ASP A 111 8.05 -36.17 -45.29
CA ASP A 111 8.29 -36.20 -43.84
C ASP A 111 7.02 -36.54 -43.02
N SER A 112 5.82 -36.25 -43.53
CA SER A 112 4.56 -36.43 -42.79
C SER A 112 3.54 -37.33 -43.54
N LEU A 113 3.42 -38.59 -43.10
CA LEU A 113 2.44 -39.57 -43.63
C LEU A 113 0.97 -39.12 -43.52
N GLU A 114 0.67 -38.10 -42.71
CA GLU A 114 -0.68 -37.57 -42.45
C GLU A 114 -1.27 -36.73 -43.61
N TYR A 115 -0.45 -36.18 -44.51
CA TYR A 115 -0.88 -35.21 -45.52
C TYR A 115 -0.92 -35.74 -46.96
N ARG A 116 -0.82 -37.07 -47.18
CA ARG A 116 -0.83 -37.66 -48.53
C ARG A 116 -2.10 -37.41 -49.35
N TRP A 117 -3.22 -37.10 -48.71
CA TRP A 117 -4.47 -36.75 -49.42
C TRP A 117 -4.34 -35.47 -50.25
N ILE A 118 -3.34 -34.63 -49.96
CA ILE A 118 -3.05 -33.41 -50.74
C ILE A 118 -2.57 -33.75 -52.15
N GLU A 119 -1.98 -34.94 -52.39
CA GLU A 119 -1.55 -35.37 -53.73
C GLU A 119 -2.70 -35.34 -54.74
N ASP A 120 -3.91 -35.73 -54.33
CA ASP A 120 -5.09 -35.66 -55.17
C ASP A 120 -5.48 -34.21 -55.47
N ASP A 121 -5.42 -33.30 -54.49
CA ASP A 121 -5.74 -31.88 -54.66
C ASP A 121 -4.70 -31.15 -55.55
N LEU A 122 -3.43 -31.54 -55.46
CA LEU A 122 -2.35 -31.05 -56.33
C LEU A 122 -2.54 -31.50 -57.79
N ASN A 123 -2.96 -32.76 -58.00
CA ASN A 123 -3.26 -33.27 -59.34
C ASN A 123 -4.42 -32.50 -60.00
N HIS A 124 -5.38 -32.00 -59.20
CA HIS A 124 -6.48 -31.16 -59.67
C HIS A 124 -6.09 -29.67 -59.80
N HIS A 125 -4.85 -29.30 -59.52
CA HIS A 125 -4.32 -27.93 -59.61
C HIS A 125 -5.18 -26.94 -58.81
N LEU A 126 -5.54 -27.33 -57.58
CA LEU A 126 -6.26 -26.48 -56.64
C LEU A 126 -5.30 -25.44 -56.03
N SER A 127 -5.83 -24.26 -55.71
CA SER A 127 -5.06 -23.25 -54.99
C SER A 127 -4.93 -23.59 -53.51
N VAL A 128 -3.91 -23.06 -52.85
CA VAL A 128 -3.74 -23.22 -51.39
C VAL A 128 -4.99 -22.76 -50.64
N THR A 129 -5.59 -21.64 -51.03
CA THR A 129 -6.81 -21.10 -50.42
C THR A 129 -8.00 -22.07 -50.56
N GLU A 130 -8.17 -22.71 -51.72
CA GLU A 130 -9.21 -23.73 -51.87
C GLU A 130 -8.92 -24.97 -51.01
N ILE A 131 -7.67 -25.42 -50.94
CA ILE A 131 -7.25 -26.55 -50.09
C ILE A 131 -7.55 -26.24 -48.61
N GLU A 132 -7.26 -25.02 -48.14
CA GLU A 132 -7.56 -24.56 -46.78
C GLU A 132 -9.06 -24.59 -46.47
N MET A 133 -9.91 -24.07 -47.36
CA MET A 133 -11.37 -24.07 -47.17
C MET A 133 -11.96 -25.48 -47.20
N GLN A 134 -11.46 -26.33 -48.11
CA GLN A 134 -11.88 -27.72 -48.23
C GLN A 134 -11.51 -28.53 -46.98
N PHE A 135 -10.26 -28.43 -46.51
CA PHE A 135 -9.79 -29.16 -45.34
C PHE A 135 -10.32 -28.58 -44.02
N GLY A 136 -10.36 -27.26 -43.89
CA GLY A 136 -10.80 -26.58 -42.69
C GLY A 136 -12.27 -26.78 -42.39
N VAL A 137 -13.11 -26.66 -43.42
CA VAL A 137 -14.56 -26.56 -43.25
C VAL A 137 -15.34 -27.53 -44.13
N LEU A 138 -15.21 -27.46 -45.47
CA LEU A 138 -16.20 -28.08 -46.37
C LEU A 138 -16.20 -29.63 -46.32
N ARG A 139 -15.03 -30.26 -46.18
CA ARG A 139 -14.91 -31.73 -46.07
C ARG A 139 -15.06 -32.23 -44.62
N ASN A 140 -15.12 -31.34 -43.63
CA ASN A 140 -15.19 -31.71 -42.22
C ASN A 140 -16.64 -32.03 -41.81
N PRO A 141 -16.93 -33.23 -41.26
CA PRO A 141 -18.27 -33.61 -40.85
C PRO A 141 -18.72 -32.98 -39.52
N ASN A 142 -17.81 -32.45 -38.70
CA ASN A 142 -18.15 -31.89 -37.39
C ASN A 142 -18.77 -30.48 -37.52
N PRO A 143 -19.67 -30.07 -36.60
CA PRO A 143 -20.15 -28.69 -36.53
C PRO A 143 -18.99 -27.75 -36.18
N LEU A 144 -18.92 -26.61 -36.87
CA LEU A 144 -17.86 -25.60 -36.74
C LEU A 144 -18.47 -24.20 -36.68
N HIS A 145 -17.72 -23.20 -36.24
CA HIS A 145 -18.07 -21.79 -36.36
C HIS A 145 -17.34 -21.19 -37.55
N ALA A 146 -17.87 -21.44 -38.76
CA ALA A 146 -17.29 -20.96 -40.01
C ALA A 146 -18.14 -19.86 -40.66
N TYR A 147 -17.49 -18.84 -41.21
CA TYR A 147 -18.12 -17.72 -41.92
C TYR A 147 -17.43 -17.51 -43.26
N PHE A 148 -18.22 -17.33 -44.33
CA PHE A 148 -17.70 -17.08 -45.67
C PHE A 148 -18.12 -15.70 -46.20
N TYR A 149 -17.17 -14.97 -46.77
CA TYR A 149 -17.39 -13.64 -47.33
C TYR A 149 -16.90 -13.56 -48.78
N ILE A 150 -17.75 -13.06 -49.68
CA ILE A 150 -17.44 -12.95 -51.11
C ILE A 150 -17.44 -11.47 -51.50
N LYS A 151 -16.34 -10.99 -52.06
CA LYS A 151 -16.25 -9.61 -52.56
C LYS A 151 -17.07 -9.45 -53.83
N GLN A 152 -17.91 -8.41 -53.87
CA GLN A 152 -18.57 -7.99 -55.11
C GLN A 152 -17.53 -7.32 -56.00
N SER A 153 -17.24 -7.95 -57.13
CA SER A 153 -16.34 -7.41 -58.13
C SER A 153 -16.99 -6.21 -58.81
N ALA A 154 -16.28 -5.08 -58.90
CA ALA A 154 -16.60 -4.08 -59.91
C ALA A 154 -16.45 -4.73 -61.30
N ASP A 155 -17.37 -4.47 -62.22
CA ASP A 155 -17.42 -5.02 -63.59
C ASP A 155 -16.22 -4.58 -64.47
N ASP A 156 -14.99 -4.91 -64.07
CA ASP A 156 -13.78 -4.71 -64.87
C ASP A 156 -13.16 -6.07 -65.22
N GLU A 157 -13.62 -6.61 -66.35
CA GLU A 157 -12.98 -7.69 -67.10
C GLU A 157 -11.55 -7.30 -67.53
N LEU A 158 -10.53 -7.32 -66.67
CA LEU A 158 -9.14 -7.30 -67.16
C LEU A 158 -8.10 -7.85 -66.16
N SER A 159 -7.36 -8.87 -66.64
CA SER A 159 -6.04 -9.37 -66.17
C SER A 159 -5.96 -10.70 -65.38
N CYS A 160 -6.92 -11.62 -65.48
CA CYS A 160 -6.75 -12.99 -64.97
C CYS A 160 -6.84 -14.03 -66.12
N PRO A 161 -5.97 -15.05 -66.19
CA PRO A 161 -6.06 -16.12 -67.19
C PRO A 161 -7.44 -16.80 -67.19
N GLU A 162 -7.99 -17.13 -68.38
CA GLU A 162 -9.34 -17.74 -68.52
C GLU A 162 -9.54 -18.99 -67.63
N GLU A 163 -8.49 -19.78 -67.44
CA GLU A 163 -8.52 -21.00 -66.63
C GLU A 163 -8.66 -20.70 -65.12
N GLU A 164 -7.98 -19.67 -64.61
CA GLU A 164 -8.08 -19.24 -63.21
C GLU A 164 -9.45 -18.63 -62.91
N SER A 165 -9.99 -17.84 -63.84
CA SER A 165 -11.34 -17.27 -63.72
C SER A 165 -12.42 -18.35 -63.64
N LEU A 166 -12.29 -19.43 -64.43
CA LEU A 166 -13.24 -20.53 -64.41
C LEU A 166 -13.17 -21.33 -63.09
N LYS A 167 -11.96 -21.54 -62.55
CA LYS A 167 -11.77 -22.20 -61.25
C LYS A 167 -12.30 -21.35 -60.09
N LEU A 168 -12.05 -20.03 -60.13
CA LEU A 168 -12.58 -19.09 -59.15
C LEU A 168 -14.11 -19.06 -59.13
N LYS A 169 -14.77 -19.08 -60.31
CA LYS A 169 -16.23 -19.18 -60.40
C LYS A 169 -16.76 -20.46 -59.76
N ARG A 170 -16.13 -21.61 -60.01
CA ARG A 170 -16.51 -22.89 -59.38
C ARG A 170 -16.37 -22.85 -57.86
N LEU A 171 -15.32 -22.23 -57.34
CA LEU A 171 -15.13 -22.08 -55.90
C LEU A 171 -16.23 -21.19 -55.27
N LYS A 172 -16.53 -20.03 -55.89
CA LYS A 172 -17.63 -19.15 -55.44
C LYS A 172 -18.97 -19.90 -55.47
N GLU A 173 -19.27 -20.64 -56.54
CA GLU A 173 -20.48 -21.47 -56.65
C GLU A 173 -20.51 -22.57 -55.56
N SER A 174 -19.40 -23.24 -55.29
CA SER A 174 -19.32 -24.29 -54.25
C SER A 174 -19.58 -23.73 -52.84
N ILE A 175 -19.15 -22.50 -52.55
CA ILE A 175 -19.39 -21.84 -51.27
C ILE A 175 -20.82 -21.33 -51.17
N LEU A 176 -21.41 -20.85 -52.27
CA LEU A 176 -22.81 -20.41 -52.31
C LEU A 176 -23.81 -21.58 -52.22
N GLN A 177 -23.44 -22.77 -52.70
CA GLN A 177 -24.31 -23.95 -52.70
C GLN A 177 -24.31 -24.73 -51.37
N GLN A 178 -23.43 -24.42 -50.43
CA GLN A 178 -23.45 -25.09 -49.13
C GLN A 178 -24.44 -24.41 -48.18
N ASP A 179 -25.29 -25.21 -47.52
CA ASP A 179 -26.32 -24.73 -46.59
C ASP A 179 -25.88 -24.82 -45.10
N ARG A 180 -24.61 -25.18 -44.84
CA ARG A 180 -24.12 -25.48 -43.47
C ARG A 180 -23.65 -24.25 -42.71
N TYR A 181 -23.14 -23.24 -43.41
CA TYR A 181 -22.47 -22.07 -42.82
C TYR A 181 -22.91 -20.78 -43.52
N PRO A 182 -22.96 -19.65 -42.80
CA PRO A 182 -23.36 -18.36 -43.37
C PRO A 182 -22.39 -17.88 -44.46
N VAL A 183 -22.97 -17.38 -45.56
CA VAL A 183 -22.26 -16.75 -46.69
C VAL A 183 -22.84 -15.36 -46.90
N GLN A 184 -21.98 -14.35 -47.00
CA GLN A 184 -22.40 -12.96 -47.21
C GLN A 184 -21.52 -12.28 -48.27
N GLU A 185 -22.13 -11.39 -49.04
CA GLU A 185 -21.42 -10.56 -50.01
C GLU A 185 -21.12 -9.17 -49.42
N TYR A 186 -20.02 -8.55 -49.85
CA TYR A 186 -19.60 -7.22 -49.40
C TYR A 186 -18.91 -6.43 -50.51
N ASP A 187 -18.98 -5.10 -50.40
CA ASP A 187 -18.52 -4.16 -51.44
C ASP A 187 -17.34 -3.31 -50.96
N SER A 188 -17.16 -3.19 -49.64
CA SER A 188 -16.05 -2.45 -49.03
C SER A 188 -15.46 -3.16 -47.81
N PRO A 189 -14.19 -2.87 -47.44
CA PRO A 189 -13.59 -3.39 -46.22
C PRO A 189 -14.37 -3.03 -44.95
N ASP A 190 -14.95 -1.83 -44.88
CA ASP A 190 -15.74 -1.39 -43.72
C ASP A 190 -17.02 -2.20 -43.55
N GLN A 191 -17.71 -2.51 -44.67
CA GLN A 191 -18.88 -3.36 -44.66
C GLN A 191 -18.54 -4.78 -44.19
N LEU A 192 -17.42 -5.34 -44.68
CA LEU A 192 -16.92 -6.63 -44.21
C LEU A 192 -16.67 -6.62 -42.70
N CYS A 193 -16.02 -5.57 -42.18
CA CYS A 193 -15.76 -5.46 -40.75
C CYS A 193 -17.05 -5.44 -39.92
N ASN A 194 -18.06 -4.66 -40.32
CA ASN A 194 -19.34 -4.59 -39.62
C ASN A 194 -20.05 -5.96 -39.58
N LEU A 195 -20.00 -6.72 -40.69
CA LEU A 195 -20.61 -8.05 -40.77
C LEU A 195 -19.90 -9.06 -39.85
N VAL A 196 -18.57 -9.04 -39.83
CA VAL A 196 -17.76 -9.90 -38.96
C VAL A 196 -17.95 -9.52 -37.49
N GLU A 197 -17.98 -8.22 -37.18
CA GLU A 197 -18.16 -7.73 -35.81
C GLU A 197 -19.49 -8.19 -35.22
N ALA A 198 -20.59 -8.03 -35.97
CA ALA A 198 -21.91 -8.46 -35.54
C ALA A 198 -21.94 -9.97 -35.25
N ALA A 199 -21.40 -10.78 -36.16
CA ALA A 199 -21.38 -12.24 -36.03
C ALA A 199 -20.58 -12.73 -34.82
N PHE A 200 -19.41 -12.13 -34.55
CA PHE A 200 -18.57 -12.52 -33.42
C PHE A 200 -19.04 -11.92 -32.09
N THR A 201 -19.70 -10.76 -32.11
CA THR A 201 -20.32 -10.19 -30.90
C THR A 201 -21.48 -11.09 -30.42
N GLU A 202 -22.37 -11.52 -31.32
CA GLU A 202 -23.45 -12.47 -31.00
C GLU A 202 -22.89 -13.81 -30.48
N LEU A 203 -21.77 -14.27 -31.07
CA LEU A 203 -21.09 -15.48 -30.61
C LEU A 203 -20.55 -15.32 -29.19
N LEU A 204 -19.92 -14.19 -28.86
CA LEU A 204 -19.39 -13.92 -27.53
C LEU A 204 -20.51 -13.80 -26.49
N GLU A 205 -21.61 -13.13 -26.81
CA GLU A 205 -22.77 -12.99 -25.90
C GLU A 205 -23.45 -14.32 -25.60
N ARG A 206 -23.54 -15.21 -26.61
CA ARG A 206 -24.16 -16.53 -26.45
C ARG A 206 -23.30 -17.48 -25.63
N GLU A 207 -22.01 -17.52 -25.90
CA GLU A 207 -21.08 -18.49 -25.26
C GLU A 207 -20.54 -17.97 -23.90
N PHE A 208 -20.51 -16.65 -23.69
CA PHE A 208 -19.94 -16.02 -22.49
C PHE A 208 -20.80 -14.82 -21.99
N PRO A 209 -21.93 -15.06 -21.30
CA PRO A 209 -22.83 -13.99 -20.84
C PRO A 209 -22.23 -13.12 -19.71
N ASP A 210 -22.72 -11.88 -19.59
CA ASP A 210 -22.24 -10.89 -18.62
C ASP A 210 -22.62 -11.25 -17.16
N VAL A 211 -21.75 -10.88 -16.20
CA VAL A 211 -21.94 -11.15 -14.76
C VAL A 211 -22.69 -10.00 -14.09
N LEU A 212 -23.71 -10.31 -13.28
CA LEU A 212 -24.77 -9.37 -12.87
C LEU A 212 -24.58 -8.68 -11.50
N THR A 213 -23.49 -8.91 -10.75
CA THR A 213 -23.30 -8.28 -9.42
C THR A 213 -22.03 -7.44 -9.32
N VAL A 214 -22.07 -6.39 -8.46
CA VAL A 214 -20.98 -5.41 -8.29
C VAL A 214 -19.72 -6.03 -7.65
N GLU A 215 -19.89 -6.97 -6.72
CA GLU A 215 -18.77 -7.66 -6.06
C GLU A 215 -18.11 -8.70 -6.98
N ASP A 216 -18.92 -9.41 -7.78
CA ASP A 216 -18.40 -10.32 -8.80
C ASP A 216 -17.68 -9.52 -9.90
N ASN A 217 -18.15 -8.31 -10.24
CA ASN A 217 -17.50 -7.44 -11.21
C ASN A 217 -16.10 -6.99 -10.77
N GLN A 218 -15.88 -6.69 -9.49
CA GLN A 218 -14.55 -6.30 -8.99
C GLN A 218 -13.57 -7.48 -9.00
N ALA A 219 -13.99 -8.64 -8.49
CA ALA A 219 -13.16 -9.84 -8.52
C ALA A 219 -12.85 -10.28 -9.96
N LEU A 220 -13.83 -10.16 -10.86
CA LEU A 220 -13.66 -10.36 -12.29
C LEU A 220 -12.68 -9.35 -12.87
N GLN A 221 -12.81 -8.05 -12.61
CA GLN A 221 -11.89 -7.02 -13.11
C GLN A 221 -10.44 -7.26 -12.67
N GLU A 222 -10.20 -7.62 -11.40
CA GLU A 222 -8.87 -8.00 -10.92
C GLU A 222 -8.35 -9.25 -11.65
N GLN A 223 -9.21 -10.26 -11.88
CA GLN A 223 -8.87 -11.46 -12.61
C GLN A 223 -8.57 -11.18 -14.09
N LEU A 224 -9.32 -10.31 -14.75
CA LEU A 224 -9.11 -9.90 -16.13
C LEU A 224 -7.79 -9.16 -16.30
N THR A 225 -7.54 -8.17 -15.43
CA THR A 225 -6.28 -7.43 -15.40
C THR A 225 -5.09 -8.37 -15.18
N ARG A 226 -5.24 -9.36 -14.28
CA ARG A 226 -4.22 -10.37 -14.04
C ARG A 226 -3.99 -11.24 -15.28
N ASN A 227 -5.04 -11.67 -15.96
CA ASN A 227 -4.93 -12.45 -17.19
C ASN A 227 -4.25 -11.65 -18.32
N GLU A 228 -4.55 -10.36 -18.47
CA GLU A 228 -3.89 -9.48 -19.42
C GLU A 228 -2.38 -9.36 -19.15
N LEU A 229 -1.99 -9.21 -17.88
CA LEU A 229 -0.58 -9.17 -17.47
C LEU A 229 0.15 -10.49 -17.74
N LEU A 230 -0.53 -11.63 -17.56
CA LEU A 230 0.03 -12.96 -17.79
C LEU A 230 0.09 -13.34 -19.27
N PHE A 231 -0.82 -12.82 -20.11
CA PHE A 231 -0.97 -13.21 -21.51
C PHE A 231 0.33 -13.08 -22.32
N ASN A 232 1.13 -12.05 -22.03
CA ASN A 232 2.41 -11.80 -22.68
C ASN A 232 3.59 -11.87 -21.70
N TYR A 233 3.46 -12.51 -20.55
CA TYR A 233 4.54 -12.59 -19.58
C TYR A 233 5.67 -13.51 -20.06
N HIS A 234 6.92 -13.07 -19.86
CA HIS A 234 8.11 -13.89 -20.06
C HIS A 234 8.88 -14.03 -18.74
N PRO A 235 9.19 -15.26 -18.30
CA PRO A 235 9.91 -15.51 -17.06
C PRO A 235 11.29 -14.85 -17.05
N ILE A 236 11.67 -14.28 -15.91
CA ILE A 236 12.99 -13.69 -15.69
C ILE A 236 13.71 -14.58 -14.68
N PRO A 237 14.68 -15.42 -15.10
CA PRO A 237 15.28 -16.42 -14.23
C PRO A 237 15.84 -15.83 -12.93
N GLU A 238 16.52 -14.69 -12.98
CA GLU A 238 17.10 -14.04 -11.81
C GLU A 238 16.02 -13.65 -10.78
N ALA A 239 14.86 -13.21 -11.25
CA ALA A 239 13.74 -12.85 -10.39
C ALA A 239 13.11 -14.10 -9.75
N ASP A 240 12.93 -15.17 -10.52
CA ASP A 240 12.39 -16.44 -10.02
C ASP A 240 13.32 -17.11 -9.00
N HIS A 241 14.64 -17.02 -9.20
CA HIS A 241 15.62 -17.47 -8.21
C HIS A 241 15.55 -16.64 -6.92
N ALA A 242 15.48 -15.31 -7.03
CA ALA A 242 15.33 -14.44 -5.86
C ALA A 242 14.03 -14.73 -5.08
N PHE A 243 12.94 -15.02 -5.79
CA PHE A 243 11.67 -15.40 -5.19
C PHE A 243 11.74 -16.78 -4.52
N ALA A 244 12.38 -17.76 -5.15
CA ALA A 244 12.61 -19.09 -4.57
C ALA A 244 13.49 -19.03 -3.31
N ASP A 245 14.57 -18.26 -3.34
CA ASP A 245 15.46 -18.03 -2.18
C ASP A 245 14.69 -17.35 -1.03
N PHE A 246 13.87 -16.35 -1.35
CA PHE A 246 12.99 -15.70 -0.39
C PHE A 246 12.00 -16.69 0.23
N LEU A 247 11.37 -17.55 -0.57
CA LEU A 247 10.43 -18.55 -0.10
C LEU A 247 11.10 -19.61 0.78
N ALA A 248 12.35 -19.98 0.49
CA ALA A 248 13.13 -20.94 1.27
C ALA A 248 13.69 -20.38 2.59
N ALA A 249 13.89 -19.07 2.69
CA ALA A 249 14.42 -18.43 3.90
C ALA A 249 13.33 -18.22 4.96
N ASP A 250 13.36 -18.99 6.07
CA ASP A 250 12.38 -18.89 7.17
C ASP A 250 12.50 -17.58 7.99
N GLU A 251 13.70 -17.00 8.02
CA GLU A 251 13.99 -15.72 8.70
C GLU A 251 13.50 -14.51 7.90
N GLN A 252 13.32 -14.65 6.58
CA GLN A 252 12.87 -13.58 5.69
C GLN A 252 11.36 -13.64 5.48
N ARG A 253 10.68 -12.55 5.87
CA ARG A 253 9.21 -12.45 5.86
C ARG A 253 8.66 -11.45 4.86
N CYS A 254 9.48 -10.51 4.40
CA CYS A 254 9.12 -9.54 3.38
C CYS A 254 10.16 -9.55 2.25
N LEU A 255 9.69 -9.48 1.01
CA LEU A 255 10.48 -9.22 -0.19
C LEU A 255 10.01 -7.91 -0.83
N VAL A 256 10.93 -6.95 -0.91
CA VAL A 256 10.69 -5.67 -1.57
C VAL A 256 11.21 -5.75 -3.00
N VAL A 257 10.35 -5.53 -3.98
CA VAL A 257 10.69 -5.51 -5.41
C VAL A 257 10.68 -4.06 -5.91
N THR A 258 11.82 -3.56 -6.38
CA THR A 258 11.91 -2.23 -7.00
C THR A 258 12.30 -2.32 -8.46
N GLY A 259 11.93 -1.33 -9.26
CA GLY A 259 12.29 -1.28 -10.68
C GLY A 259 11.74 -0.06 -11.40
N GLY A 260 12.37 0.32 -12.50
CA GLY A 260 11.91 1.41 -13.36
C GLY A 260 10.49 1.20 -13.91
N CYS A 261 9.91 2.29 -14.41
CA CYS A 261 8.69 2.25 -15.23
C CYS A 261 8.86 1.25 -16.39
N GLY A 262 7.83 0.45 -16.69
CA GLY A 262 7.82 -0.43 -17.87
C GLY A 262 8.70 -1.69 -17.80
N LEU A 263 9.35 -1.99 -16.66
CA LEU A 263 10.18 -3.20 -16.49
C LEU A 263 9.41 -4.51 -16.23
N GLY A 264 8.08 -4.46 -16.08
CA GLY A 264 7.25 -5.66 -15.92
C GLY A 264 7.00 -6.11 -14.47
N LYS A 265 7.16 -5.23 -13.47
CA LYS A 265 6.92 -5.55 -12.04
C LYS A 265 5.54 -6.16 -11.78
N SER A 266 4.48 -5.54 -12.30
CA SER A 266 3.10 -6.03 -12.14
C SER A 266 2.90 -7.41 -12.77
N ALA A 267 3.49 -7.64 -13.95
CA ALA A 267 3.42 -8.93 -14.61
C ALA A 267 4.20 -10.01 -13.84
N LEU A 268 5.32 -9.66 -13.23
CA LEU A 268 6.11 -10.53 -12.36
C LEU A 268 5.32 -10.95 -11.10
N LEU A 269 4.68 -10.01 -10.39
CA LEU A 269 3.87 -10.33 -9.21
C LEU A 269 2.63 -11.16 -9.59
N ALA A 270 1.98 -10.84 -10.71
CA ALA A 270 0.88 -11.65 -11.25
C ALA A 270 1.32 -13.09 -11.57
N HIS A 271 2.53 -13.27 -12.12
CA HIS A 271 3.13 -14.58 -12.39
C HIS A 271 3.42 -15.35 -11.11
N TRP A 272 4.07 -14.74 -10.11
CA TRP A 272 4.34 -15.40 -8.83
C TRP A 272 3.05 -15.77 -8.09
N SER A 273 2.00 -14.94 -8.17
CA SER A 273 0.69 -15.31 -7.67
C SER A 273 0.13 -16.56 -8.36
N ASP A 274 0.37 -16.74 -9.66
CA ASP A 274 -0.11 -17.91 -10.42
C ASP A 274 0.68 -19.17 -10.13
N LEU A 275 2.01 -19.03 -10.10
CA LEU A 275 2.94 -20.08 -9.68
C LEU A 275 2.56 -20.62 -8.30
N VAL A 276 2.30 -19.72 -7.34
CA VAL A 276 1.90 -20.15 -6.00
C VAL A 276 0.54 -20.83 -6.00
N ASN A 277 -0.42 -20.30 -6.75
CA ASN A 277 -1.78 -20.84 -6.78
C ASN A 277 -1.85 -22.26 -7.37
N ASN A 278 -1.00 -22.55 -8.35
CA ASN A 278 -1.08 -23.79 -9.13
C ASN A 278 -0.08 -24.84 -8.66
N ASP A 279 1.13 -24.44 -8.24
CA ASP A 279 2.26 -25.35 -8.05
C ASP A 279 2.73 -25.48 -6.59
N MET A 280 2.21 -24.66 -5.67
CA MET A 280 2.71 -24.59 -4.28
C MET A 280 1.61 -24.88 -3.24
N PRO A 281 1.93 -25.50 -2.10
CA PRO A 281 0.97 -25.74 -1.02
C PRO A 281 0.80 -24.49 -0.13
N MET A 282 0.61 -23.33 -0.75
CA MET A 282 0.45 -22.03 -0.10
C MET A 282 -0.76 -21.30 -0.67
N ILE A 283 -1.33 -20.37 0.09
CA ILE A 283 -2.49 -19.59 -0.36
C ILE A 283 -2.01 -18.21 -0.83
N PRO A 284 -2.14 -17.87 -2.13
CA PRO A 284 -1.78 -16.56 -2.64
C PRO A 284 -2.92 -15.56 -2.46
N ILE A 285 -2.58 -14.39 -1.93
CA ILE A 285 -3.43 -13.21 -1.91
C ILE A 285 -2.75 -12.16 -2.78
N TYR A 286 -3.26 -11.93 -3.99
CA TYR A 286 -2.77 -10.90 -4.89
C TYR A 286 -3.70 -9.69 -4.87
N HIS A 287 -3.13 -8.49 -4.78
CA HIS A 287 -3.88 -7.24 -4.90
C HIS A 287 -3.02 -6.18 -5.58
N ARG A 288 -3.62 -5.45 -6.53
CA ARG A 288 -2.95 -4.38 -7.28
C ARG A 288 -3.64 -3.07 -6.95
N LEU A 289 -2.86 -2.06 -6.59
CA LEU A 289 -3.42 -0.78 -6.13
C LEU A 289 -4.07 0.04 -7.26
N ASP A 290 -3.71 -0.24 -8.51
CA ASP A 290 -4.31 0.37 -9.71
C ASP A 290 -5.49 -0.40 -10.31
N SER A 291 -5.82 -1.62 -9.84
CA SER A 291 -6.87 -2.41 -10.51
C SER A 291 -8.26 -1.82 -10.34
N THR A 292 -8.45 -1.04 -9.27
CA THR A 292 -9.65 -0.23 -9.03
C THR A 292 -9.21 1.14 -8.56
N THR A 293 -9.94 2.19 -8.90
CA THR A 293 -9.69 3.56 -8.39
C THR A 293 -9.81 3.69 -6.86
N LEU A 294 -10.36 2.66 -6.20
CA LEU A 294 -10.49 2.58 -4.74
C LEU A 294 -9.24 2.09 -4.01
N SER A 295 -8.41 1.28 -4.68
CA SER A 295 -7.38 0.52 -3.97
C SER A 295 -6.22 1.39 -3.52
N SER A 296 -6.08 2.59 -4.07
CA SER A 296 -5.17 3.64 -3.62
C SER A 296 -5.48 4.20 -2.23
N TYR A 297 -6.70 3.98 -1.67
CA TYR A 297 -7.07 4.49 -0.34
C TYR A 297 -6.70 3.51 0.78
N PRO A 298 -6.01 3.95 1.85
CA PRO A 298 -5.54 3.11 2.95
C PRO A 298 -6.64 2.27 3.62
N GLU A 299 -7.78 2.89 3.92
CA GLU A 299 -8.90 2.24 4.63
C GLU A 299 -9.58 1.20 3.74
N THR A 300 -9.69 1.49 2.45
CA THR A 300 -10.26 0.59 1.45
C THR A 300 -9.32 -0.56 1.13
N LEU A 301 -8.01 -0.30 1.02
CA LEU A 301 -6.97 -1.30 0.91
C LEU A 301 -7.03 -2.28 2.10
N ALA A 302 -7.03 -1.78 3.33
CA ALA A 302 -7.12 -2.62 4.53
C ALA A 302 -8.39 -3.49 4.53
N ARG A 303 -9.52 -2.94 4.11
CA ARG A 303 -10.79 -3.67 3.97
C ARG A 303 -10.72 -4.77 2.91
N MET A 304 -10.18 -4.46 1.72
CA MET A 304 -10.04 -5.41 0.62
C MET A 304 -9.11 -6.56 1.01
N LEU A 305 -7.98 -6.23 1.65
CA LEU A 305 -7.08 -7.22 2.19
C LEU A 305 -7.74 -8.06 3.28
N ALA A 306 -8.53 -7.46 4.19
CA ALA A 306 -9.28 -8.19 5.21
C ALA A 306 -10.29 -9.18 4.61
N SER A 307 -11.07 -8.77 3.61
CA SER A 307 -12.01 -9.64 2.90
C SER A 307 -11.29 -10.82 2.23
N LYS A 308 -10.18 -10.56 1.53
CA LYS A 308 -9.37 -11.61 0.89
C LYS A 308 -8.76 -12.57 1.92
N CYS A 309 -8.25 -12.05 3.03
CA CYS A 309 -7.73 -12.86 4.14
C CYS A 309 -8.83 -13.73 4.76
N GLN A 310 -10.03 -13.17 4.94
CA GLN A 310 -11.17 -13.92 5.47
C GLN A 310 -11.62 -15.03 4.52
N ASN A 311 -11.65 -14.78 3.21
CA ASN A 311 -11.96 -15.80 2.21
C ASN A 311 -10.88 -16.90 2.16
N ALA A 312 -9.60 -16.52 2.24
CA ALA A 312 -8.48 -17.45 2.34
C ALA A 312 -8.59 -18.37 3.57
N LEU A 313 -9.14 -17.88 4.69
CA LEU A 313 -9.41 -18.66 5.89
C LEU A 313 -10.67 -19.54 5.76
N LYS A 314 -11.76 -19.04 5.16
CA LYS A 314 -12.99 -19.80 4.90
C LYS A 314 -12.77 -21.03 4.03
N HIS A 315 -11.91 -20.93 3.02
CA HIS A 315 -11.56 -22.08 2.17
C HIS A 315 -10.81 -23.21 2.92
N GLN A 316 -10.29 -22.93 4.12
CA GLN A 316 -9.61 -23.92 4.97
C GLN A 316 -10.55 -24.66 5.94
N SER A 317 -11.75 -24.11 6.20
CA SER A 317 -12.63 -24.48 7.32
C SER A 317 -13.96 -25.12 6.92
N LEU A 318 -14.00 -25.89 5.82
CA LEU A 318 -15.12 -26.80 5.54
C LEU A 318 -15.18 -27.91 6.63
N GLY A 319 -15.74 -27.59 7.80
CA GLY A 319 -15.96 -28.51 8.92
C GLY A 319 -16.14 -27.88 10.31
N GLU A 320 -15.69 -26.66 10.59
CA GLU A 320 -15.74 -26.08 11.95
C GLU A 320 -16.08 -24.57 11.93
N GLU A 321 -17.33 -24.25 11.58
CA GLU A 321 -17.84 -22.87 11.56
C GLU A 321 -17.98 -22.22 12.96
N ASN A 322 -17.84 -22.99 14.06
CA ASN A 322 -18.22 -22.53 15.40
C ASN A 322 -17.07 -22.10 16.33
N LEU A 323 -15.79 -22.25 15.96
CA LEU A 323 -14.67 -21.76 16.79
C LEU A 323 -14.20 -20.35 16.39
N PHE A 324 -14.10 -20.07 15.10
CA PHE A 324 -13.58 -18.79 14.59
C PHE A 324 -14.52 -17.60 14.82
N ALA A 325 -15.84 -17.84 14.80
CA ALA A 325 -16.83 -16.82 15.14
C ALA A 325 -16.77 -16.41 16.63
N ALA A 326 -16.13 -17.20 17.50
CA ALA A 326 -16.06 -16.98 18.95
C ALA A 326 -14.76 -16.29 19.41
N GLU A 327 -13.71 -16.27 18.59
CA GLU A 327 -12.44 -15.57 18.91
C GLU A 327 -12.37 -14.16 18.28
N VAL A 328 -12.92 -13.98 17.07
CA VAL A 328 -13.00 -12.65 16.41
C VAL A 328 -14.04 -11.75 17.08
N SER A 329 -15.04 -12.32 17.75
CA SER A 329 -16.09 -11.57 18.45
C SER A 329 -15.70 -11.03 19.84
N LYS A 330 -14.52 -11.38 20.37
CA LYS A 330 -14.11 -11.02 21.74
C LYS A 330 -13.40 -9.67 21.90
N GLU A 331 -12.95 -9.04 20.81
CA GLU A 331 -12.16 -7.79 20.90
C GLU A 331 -12.69 -6.64 20.02
N LEU A 332 -13.88 -6.78 19.41
CA LEU A 332 -14.31 -5.91 18.30
C LEU A 332 -15.06 -4.62 18.69
N ASP A 333 -15.31 -4.33 19.97
CA ASP A 333 -16.37 -3.38 20.31
C ASP A 333 -15.92 -1.97 20.72
N SER A 334 -14.62 -1.63 20.84
CA SER A 334 -14.17 -0.36 21.46
C SER A 334 -14.61 0.92 20.71
N THR A 335 -14.68 0.89 19.38
CA THR A 335 -15.10 2.00 18.48
C THR A 335 -16.57 1.92 18.04
N GLN A 336 -17.27 0.81 18.29
CA GLN A 336 -18.70 0.67 17.98
C GLN A 336 -19.59 1.65 18.78
N SER A 337 -19.11 2.20 19.90
CA SER A 337 -19.95 2.91 20.89
C SER A 337 -20.57 4.21 20.39
N THR A 338 -19.89 5.03 19.60
CA THR A 338 -20.42 6.36 19.19
C THR A 338 -21.47 6.22 18.09
N ALA A 339 -21.23 5.39 17.08
CA ALA A 339 -22.19 5.15 16.00
C ALA A 339 -23.38 4.29 16.47
N LYS A 340 -23.16 3.26 17.30
CA LYS A 340 -24.20 2.38 17.85
C LYS A 340 -25.06 3.10 18.90
N SER A 341 -24.49 4.03 19.69
CA SER A 341 -25.24 4.93 20.59
C SER A 341 -26.17 5.87 19.82
N ILE A 342 -25.69 6.46 18.73
CA ILE A 342 -26.53 7.28 17.84
C ILE A 342 -27.65 6.43 17.23
N MET A 343 -27.36 5.19 16.82
CA MET A 343 -28.33 4.27 16.20
C MET A 343 -29.38 3.73 17.19
N ASP A 344 -29.00 3.46 18.45
CA ASP A 344 -29.94 3.09 19.51
C ASP A 344 -30.77 4.28 19.97
N THR A 345 -30.23 5.51 19.92
CA THR A 345 -30.99 6.75 20.15
C THR A 345 -32.01 6.99 19.04
N VAL A 346 -31.66 6.66 17.78
CA VAL A 346 -32.58 6.70 16.63
C VAL A 346 -33.60 5.54 16.69
N LYS A 347 -33.23 4.33 17.12
CA LYS A 347 -34.18 3.22 17.31
C LYS A 347 -35.12 3.41 18.51
N ASN A 348 -34.65 4.02 19.60
CA ASN A 348 -35.45 4.27 20.78
C ASN A 348 -36.41 5.46 20.58
N SER A 349 -36.05 6.44 19.74
CA SER A 349 -37.00 7.45 19.25
C SER A 349 -38.06 6.86 18.30
N VAL A 350 -37.72 5.80 17.54
CA VAL A 350 -38.67 5.02 16.72
C VAL A 350 -39.71 4.25 17.57
N LEU A 351 -39.35 3.78 18.76
CA LEU A 351 -40.25 3.05 19.67
C LEU A 351 -41.19 3.96 20.48
N MET A 352 -40.86 5.24 20.62
CA MET A 352 -41.61 6.23 21.40
C MET A 352 -42.43 7.18 20.50
N GLY A 353 -43.12 6.64 19.49
CA GLY A 353 -44.38 7.19 18.98
C GLY A 353 -44.45 8.68 18.57
N ASP A 354 -43.34 9.31 18.15
CA ASP A 354 -43.38 10.68 17.64
C ASP A 354 -43.66 10.71 16.13
N ALA A 355 -44.58 11.60 15.72
CA ALA A 355 -45.32 11.57 14.46
C ALA A 355 -44.51 11.96 13.19
N GLY A 356 -43.21 11.68 13.13
CA GLY A 356 -42.33 11.93 11.98
C GLY A 356 -41.99 10.70 11.12
N LEU A 357 -42.54 9.53 11.43
CA LEU A 357 -41.98 8.22 11.07
C LEU A 357 -42.53 7.52 9.81
N ASN A 358 -43.17 8.23 8.88
CA ASN A 358 -43.66 7.61 7.63
C ASN A 358 -42.64 7.58 6.47
N THR A 359 -41.36 7.91 6.70
CA THR A 359 -40.35 8.06 5.63
C THR A 359 -39.28 6.97 5.58
N PHE A 360 -39.18 6.06 6.55
CA PHE A 360 -38.13 5.03 6.54
C PHE A 360 -38.62 3.70 5.96
N SER A 361 -38.02 3.28 4.85
CA SER A 361 -38.32 2.01 4.18
C SER A 361 -37.75 0.81 4.96
N GLY A 362 -38.39 -0.36 4.86
CA GLY A 362 -37.95 -1.59 5.53
C GLY A 362 -36.54 -2.09 5.16
N ASN A 363 -35.93 -1.55 4.10
CA ASN A 363 -34.54 -1.82 3.72
C ASN A 363 -33.55 -1.14 4.67
N THR A 364 -33.90 0.02 5.24
CA THR A 364 -33.04 0.76 6.16
C THR A 364 -32.73 -0.07 7.40
N LEU A 365 -33.72 -0.79 7.96
CA LEU A 365 -33.53 -1.63 9.16
C LEU A 365 -32.67 -2.88 8.92
N ARG A 366 -32.63 -3.39 7.67
CA ARG A 366 -31.82 -4.56 7.29
C ARG A 366 -30.35 -4.17 7.12
N ASN A 367 -30.10 -2.98 6.59
CA ASN A 367 -28.77 -2.39 6.42
C ASN A 367 -28.08 -2.07 7.76
N LEU A 368 -28.83 -1.77 8.83
CA LEU A 368 -28.31 -1.49 10.19
C LEU A 368 -27.55 -2.68 10.82
N LYS A 369 -27.85 -3.92 10.43
CA LYS A 369 -27.15 -5.11 10.91
C LYS A 369 -25.81 -5.35 10.20
N GLU A 370 -25.70 -4.90 8.95
CA GLU A 370 -24.46 -4.97 8.18
C GLU A 370 -23.49 -3.82 8.56
N ILE A 371 -24.03 -2.67 8.97
CA ILE A 371 -23.29 -1.49 9.46
C ILE A 371 -22.43 -1.78 10.72
N GLU A 372 -22.86 -2.72 11.57
CA GLU A 372 -22.19 -3.09 12.83
C GLU A 372 -20.87 -3.87 12.58
N GLU A 373 -20.73 -4.53 11.43
CA GLU A 373 -19.57 -5.37 11.09
C GLU A 373 -18.39 -4.63 10.41
N ASP A 374 -18.58 -3.36 10.00
CA ASP A 374 -17.74 -2.67 9.00
C ASP A 374 -16.90 -1.46 9.51
N LEU A 375 -17.27 -0.82 10.62
CA LEU A 375 -16.59 0.37 11.19
C LEU A 375 -15.17 0.12 11.73
N ASN A 376 -14.69 -1.13 11.72
CA ASN A 376 -13.40 -1.56 12.28
C ASN A 376 -12.41 -2.11 11.26
N SER A 377 -12.51 -1.76 9.97
CA SER A 377 -11.76 -2.41 8.88
C SER A 377 -10.22 -2.54 9.09
N ILE A 378 -9.51 -1.52 9.61
CA ILE A 378 -8.06 -1.60 9.89
C ILE A 378 -7.77 -2.46 11.14
N GLN A 379 -8.60 -2.36 12.19
CA GLN A 379 -8.47 -3.20 13.39
C GLN A 379 -8.82 -4.66 13.08
N LYS A 380 -9.89 -4.90 12.32
CA LYS A 380 -10.31 -6.19 11.79
C LYS A 380 -9.23 -6.77 10.88
N PHE A 381 -8.61 -5.96 10.03
CA PHE A 381 -7.45 -6.39 9.25
C PHE A 381 -6.27 -6.73 10.16
N SER A 382 -5.93 -5.92 11.16
CA SER A 382 -4.85 -6.20 12.13
C SER A 382 -5.09 -7.46 12.97
N GLN A 383 -6.33 -7.70 13.38
CA GLN A 383 -6.77 -8.92 14.08
C GLN A 383 -6.71 -10.13 13.16
N LEU A 384 -7.24 -10.03 11.94
CA LEU A 384 -7.09 -11.09 10.95
C LEU A 384 -5.62 -11.35 10.67
N TRP A 385 -4.81 -10.29 10.52
CA TRP A 385 -3.39 -10.34 10.27
C TRP A 385 -2.64 -11.14 11.33
N SER A 386 -2.89 -10.90 12.62
CA SER A 386 -2.28 -11.70 13.70
C SER A 386 -2.73 -13.17 13.65
N VAL A 387 -4.01 -13.42 13.35
CA VAL A 387 -4.60 -14.77 13.26
C VAL A 387 -4.08 -15.56 12.05
N LEU A 388 -3.69 -14.91 10.95
CA LEU A 388 -3.09 -15.59 9.79
C LEU A 388 -1.81 -16.35 10.17
N GLY A 389 -1.11 -15.95 11.25
CA GLY A 389 0.02 -16.69 11.80
C GLY A 389 -0.33 -18.12 12.26
N ALA A 390 -1.59 -18.38 12.62
CA ALA A 390 -2.09 -19.68 13.05
C ALA A 390 -2.78 -20.47 11.91
N SER A 391 -2.72 -19.98 10.67
CA SER A 391 -3.31 -20.65 9.51
C SER A 391 -2.71 -22.04 9.28
N ARG A 392 -3.50 -22.96 8.72
CA ARG A 392 -3.06 -24.34 8.46
C ARG A 392 -2.07 -24.43 7.29
N TYR A 393 -2.25 -23.57 6.30
CA TYR A 393 -1.40 -23.48 5.12
C TYR A 393 -0.68 -22.13 5.11
N PRO A 394 0.61 -22.07 4.73
CA PRO A 394 1.32 -20.81 4.62
C PRO A 394 0.65 -19.87 3.63
N ILE A 395 0.62 -18.58 3.96
CA ILE A 395 -0.04 -17.55 3.15
C ILE A 395 1.01 -16.62 2.56
N ILE A 396 0.86 -16.26 1.30
CA ILE A 396 1.68 -15.22 0.66
C ILE A 396 0.82 -14.07 0.19
N LEU A 397 1.16 -12.86 0.63
CA LEU A 397 0.50 -11.62 0.26
C LEU A 397 1.36 -10.86 -0.75
N LEU A 398 0.85 -10.64 -1.96
CA LEU A 398 1.51 -9.88 -3.02
C LEU A 398 0.75 -8.57 -3.25
N ILE A 399 1.38 -7.44 -2.91
CA ILE A 399 0.81 -6.10 -3.11
C ILE A 399 1.60 -5.38 -4.21
N ASP A 400 0.89 -5.04 -5.29
CA ASP A 400 1.47 -4.38 -6.46
C ASP A 400 1.21 -2.87 -6.47
N ASP A 401 2.29 -2.12 -6.74
CA ASP A 401 2.45 -0.67 -6.86
C ASP A 401 2.08 0.17 -5.63
N ILE A 402 2.73 -0.14 -4.50
CA ILE A 402 2.51 0.57 -3.22
C ILE A 402 3.10 1.99 -3.19
N SER A 403 3.64 2.45 -4.32
CA SER A 403 4.25 3.76 -4.53
C SER A 403 3.29 4.93 -4.28
N TYR A 404 1.98 4.70 -4.42
CA TYR A 404 0.93 5.71 -4.29
C TYR A 404 0.51 5.99 -2.84
N LEU A 405 0.91 5.16 -1.87
CA LEU A 405 0.60 5.39 -0.45
C LEU A 405 1.54 6.44 0.12
N ASN A 406 0.97 7.44 0.80
CA ASN A 406 1.74 8.55 1.37
C ASN A 406 2.58 8.07 2.57
N PRO A 407 3.85 8.51 2.70
CA PRO A 407 4.72 8.11 3.83
C PRO A 407 4.19 8.55 5.20
N THR A 408 3.31 9.55 5.24
CA THR A 408 2.66 10.06 6.45
C THR A 408 1.60 9.12 7.02
N GLU A 409 1.16 8.11 6.26
CA GLU A 409 0.18 7.09 6.67
C GLU A 409 0.88 5.93 7.39
N ALA A 410 1.62 6.26 8.44
CA ALA A 410 2.48 5.36 9.20
C ALA A 410 1.75 4.11 9.76
N SER A 411 0.42 4.14 9.86
CA SER A 411 -0.39 3.04 10.41
C SER A 411 -0.35 1.78 9.53
N LEU A 412 -0.51 1.90 8.20
CA LEU A 412 -0.49 0.76 7.29
C LEU A 412 0.92 0.18 7.12
N PHE A 413 1.92 1.05 7.05
CA PHE A 413 3.34 0.66 7.01
C PHE A 413 3.79 -0.03 8.33
N SER A 414 3.22 0.36 9.48
CA SER A 414 3.50 -0.29 10.76
C SER A 414 3.00 -1.74 10.84
N LEU A 415 1.93 -2.10 10.12
CA LEU A 415 1.41 -3.47 10.07
C LEU A 415 2.39 -4.43 9.41
N PHE A 416 3.13 -3.94 8.41
CA PHE A 416 4.20 -4.71 7.74
C PHE A 416 5.53 -4.68 8.51
N ALA A 417 5.62 -3.94 9.62
CA ALA A 417 6.79 -4.00 10.50
C ALA A 417 6.83 -5.30 11.32
N SER A 418 5.70 -5.96 11.55
CA SER A 418 5.60 -7.24 12.27
C SER A 418 4.75 -8.25 11.47
N ILE A 419 5.41 -9.02 10.60
CA ILE A 419 4.77 -10.02 9.74
C ILE A 419 4.62 -11.36 10.52
N PRO A 420 3.43 -11.99 10.56
CA PRO A 420 3.19 -13.24 11.26
C PRO A 420 4.06 -14.42 10.76
N PRO A 421 4.36 -15.42 11.60
CA PRO A 421 5.30 -16.51 11.31
C PRO A 421 4.82 -17.54 10.27
N ASN A 422 3.57 -17.47 9.79
CA ASN A 422 3.07 -18.28 8.67
C ASN A 422 2.65 -17.44 7.45
N VAL A 423 3.06 -16.16 7.42
CA VAL A 423 2.77 -15.23 6.35
C VAL A 423 4.09 -14.77 5.72
N LYS A 424 4.11 -14.68 4.39
CA LYS A 424 5.16 -14.02 3.61
C LYS A 424 4.55 -12.88 2.80
N VAL A 425 5.28 -11.77 2.66
CA VAL A 425 4.79 -10.56 1.98
C VAL A 425 5.74 -10.19 0.85
N VAL A 426 5.18 -9.84 -0.31
CA VAL A 426 5.90 -9.27 -1.44
C VAL A 426 5.29 -7.90 -1.74
N LEU A 427 6.12 -6.85 -1.72
CA LEU A 427 5.71 -5.47 -2.00
C LEU A 427 6.46 -4.95 -3.21
N SER A 428 5.75 -4.39 -4.21
CA SER A 428 6.38 -3.73 -5.35
C SER A 428 6.34 -2.20 -5.24
N PHE A 429 7.45 -1.54 -5.58
CA PHE A 429 7.59 -0.08 -5.56
C PHE A 429 8.22 0.44 -6.87
N SER A 430 7.91 1.68 -7.22
CA SER A 430 8.65 2.44 -8.23
C SER A 430 10.08 2.70 -7.75
N ALA A 431 11.06 2.61 -8.67
CA ALA A 431 12.46 2.93 -8.38
C ALA A 431 12.68 4.38 -7.91
N SER A 432 11.76 5.30 -8.24
CA SER A 432 11.81 6.70 -7.82
C SER A 432 11.22 6.94 -6.43
N SER A 433 10.43 6.00 -5.88
CA SER A 433 9.80 6.17 -4.58
C SER A 433 10.82 5.97 -3.46
N THR A 434 10.84 6.86 -2.46
CA THR A 434 11.65 6.68 -1.24
C THR A 434 10.92 5.84 -0.18
N ALA A 435 9.64 5.50 -0.40
CA ALA A 435 8.79 4.80 0.55
C ALA A 435 9.24 3.36 0.86
N TYR A 436 10.08 2.75 0.00
CA TYR A 436 10.62 1.41 0.25
C TYR A 436 11.82 1.41 1.22
N LEU A 437 12.48 2.55 1.43
CA LEU A 437 13.72 2.63 2.23
C LEU A 437 13.55 2.13 3.68
N PRO A 438 12.46 2.42 4.40
CA PRO A 438 12.26 1.90 5.76
C PRO A 438 12.23 0.36 5.81
N PHE A 439 11.72 -0.32 4.79
CA PHE A 439 11.69 -1.79 4.75
C PHE A 439 13.09 -2.39 4.60
N VAL A 440 13.92 -1.77 3.75
CA VAL A 440 15.31 -2.18 3.54
C VAL A 440 16.15 -1.89 4.79
N GLN A 441 15.92 -0.74 5.44
CA GLN A 441 16.57 -0.38 6.71
C GLN A 441 16.20 -1.35 7.86
N ASN A 442 14.99 -1.92 7.83
CA ASN A 442 14.54 -2.95 8.76
C ASN A 442 15.10 -4.36 8.46
N GLY A 443 15.96 -4.51 7.45
CA GLY A 443 16.67 -5.77 7.16
C GLY A 443 15.90 -6.78 6.30
N TYR A 444 14.80 -6.37 5.65
CA TYR A 444 14.06 -7.21 4.73
C TYR A 444 14.78 -7.41 3.38
N ALA A 445 14.51 -8.54 2.72
CA ALA A 445 15.06 -8.85 1.41
C ALA A 445 14.64 -7.81 0.37
N HIS A 446 15.59 -7.38 -0.46
CA HIS A 446 15.38 -6.40 -1.53
C HIS A 446 15.87 -6.96 -2.86
N PHE A 447 15.00 -6.93 -3.87
CA PHE A 447 15.32 -7.32 -5.23
C PHE A 447 15.03 -6.16 -6.18
N GLN A 448 16.06 -5.74 -6.92
CA GLN A 448 15.91 -4.75 -7.98
C GLN A 448 15.73 -5.46 -9.32
N LEU A 449 14.57 -5.28 -9.93
CA LEU A 449 14.27 -5.80 -11.26
C LEU A 449 15.09 -5.03 -12.30
N ASN A 450 16.04 -5.73 -12.89
CA ASN A 450 16.77 -5.27 -14.06
C ASN A 450 16.03 -5.81 -15.28
N GLY A 451 15.71 -4.94 -16.25
CA GLY A 451 14.95 -5.33 -17.44
C GLY A 451 15.61 -6.46 -18.27
N PHE A 452 15.02 -6.79 -19.42
CA PHE A 452 15.43 -7.94 -20.22
C PHE A 452 16.90 -7.94 -20.63
N SER A 453 17.53 -9.12 -20.56
CA SER A 453 18.78 -9.39 -21.27
C SER A 453 18.52 -9.51 -22.78
N GLN A 454 19.57 -9.55 -23.60
CA GLN A 454 19.42 -9.76 -25.04
C GLN A 454 18.78 -11.13 -25.36
N ALA A 455 19.05 -12.14 -24.53
CA ALA A 455 18.45 -13.46 -24.69
C ALA A 455 16.96 -13.44 -24.36
N ASP A 456 16.59 -12.77 -23.26
CA ASP A 456 15.19 -12.64 -22.84
C ASP A 456 14.38 -11.84 -23.84
N ALA A 457 14.93 -10.72 -24.36
CA ALA A 457 14.28 -9.92 -25.39
C ALA A 457 14.00 -10.72 -26.66
N LYS A 458 14.95 -11.57 -27.09
CA LYS A 458 14.79 -12.48 -28.23
C LYS A 458 13.72 -13.54 -27.97
N SER A 459 13.73 -14.15 -26.78
CA SER A 459 12.74 -15.17 -26.41
C SER A 459 11.33 -14.58 -26.25
N PHE A 460 11.20 -13.42 -25.59
CA PHE A 460 9.95 -12.67 -25.47
C PHE A 460 9.39 -12.29 -26.83
N SER A 461 10.22 -11.80 -27.76
CA SER A 461 9.77 -11.43 -29.11
C SER A 461 9.20 -12.62 -29.88
N LYS A 462 9.85 -13.79 -29.77
CA LYS A 462 9.34 -15.03 -30.36
C LYS A 462 8.00 -15.43 -29.77
N GLN A 463 7.91 -15.44 -28.44
CA GLN A 463 6.71 -15.80 -27.71
C GLN A 463 5.55 -14.87 -28.09
N TYR A 464 5.76 -13.56 -28.02
CA TYR A 464 4.77 -12.54 -28.33
C TYR A 464 4.25 -12.66 -29.77
N LEU A 465 5.15 -12.77 -30.76
CA LEU A 465 4.76 -12.86 -32.17
C LEU A 465 4.07 -14.19 -32.51
N SER A 466 4.45 -15.29 -31.84
CA SER A 466 3.80 -16.59 -32.02
C SER A 466 2.31 -16.58 -31.65
N THR A 467 1.92 -15.76 -30.66
CA THR A 467 0.51 -15.54 -30.28
C THR A 467 -0.32 -14.99 -31.43
N TYR A 468 0.29 -14.15 -32.27
CA TYR A 468 -0.31 -13.60 -33.48
C TYR A 468 0.02 -14.43 -34.74
N SER A 469 0.60 -15.61 -34.57
CA SER A 469 1.05 -16.50 -35.66
C SER A 469 2.01 -15.79 -36.63
N LYS A 470 2.89 -14.94 -36.09
CA LYS A 470 3.94 -14.21 -36.81
C LYS A 470 5.32 -14.73 -36.39
N ALA A 471 6.29 -14.72 -37.30
CA ALA A 471 7.67 -15.13 -37.04
C ALA A 471 8.67 -14.18 -37.73
N LEU A 472 9.75 -13.85 -37.02
CA LEU A 472 10.87 -13.07 -37.56
C LEU A 472 11.98 -14.00 -38.06
N SER A 473 12.77 -13.54 -39.02
CA SER A 473 14.03 -14.20 -39.42
C SER A 473 15.12 -14.02 -38.36
N ALA A 474 16.11 -14.92 -38.33
CA ALA A 474 17.21 -14.85 -37.37
C ALA A 474 17.95 -13.50 -37.37
N GLN A 475 18.13 -12.88 -38.54
CA GLN A 475 18.76 -11.56 -38.67
C GLN A 475 17.90 -10.45 -38.05
N GLN A 476 16.58 -10.50 -38.25
CA GLN A 476 15.67 -9.52 -37.66
C GLN A 476 15.63 -9.62 -36.13
N GLU A 477 15.62 -10.85 -35.62
CA GLU A 477 15.68 -11.12 -34.17
C GLU A 477 16.94 -10.53 -33.53
N ASP A 478 18.10 -10.65 -34.19
CA ASP A 478 19.36 -10.12 -33.68
C ASP A 478 19.39 -8.59 -33.68
N ILE A 479 18.81 -7.94 -34.72
CA ILE A 479 18.67 -6.48 -34.76
C ILE A 479 17.83 -6.00 -33.57
N LEU A 480 16.67 -6.63 -33.36
CA LEU A 480 15.75 -6.26 -32.31
C LEU A 480 16.32 -6.56 -30.91
N ALA A 481 17.00 -7.69 -30.72
CA ALA A 481 17.68 -8.00 -29.46
C ALA A 481 18.85 -7.07 -29.14
N SER A 482 19.48 -6.48 -30.17
CA SER A 482 20.57 -5.51 -30.01
C SER A 482 20.10 -4.07 -29.73
N TRP A 483 18.81 -3.80 -29.88
CA TRP A 483 18.23 -2.47 -29.65
C TRP A 483 18.32 -2.06 -28.17
N VAL A 484 18.75 -0.82 -27.92
CA VAL A 484 19.02 -0.32 -26.55
C VAL A 484 17.78 -0.39 -25.66
N LEU A 485 16.61 -0.04 -26.21
CA LEU A 485 15.34 -0.04 -25.48
C LEU A 485 14.70 -1.43 -25.36
N ALA A 486 15.24 -2.47 -26.02
CA ALA A 486 14.73 -3.84 -25.90
C ALA A 486 14.87 -4.40 -24.47
N LYS A 487 15.73 -3.78 -23.65
CA LYS A 487 15.81 -4.07 -22.21
C LYS A 487 14.55 -3.68 -21.44
N GLN A 488 13.69 -2.82 -22.00
CA GLN A 488 12.42 -2.43 -21.39
C GLN A 488 11.27 -3.22 -22.04
N PRO A 489 10.66 -4.19 -21.33
CA PRO A 489 9.55 -5.01 -21.84
C PRO A 489 8.40 -4.19 -22.44
N ARG A 490 8.06 -3.04 -21.83
CA ARG A 490 7.02 -2.15 -22.36
C ARG A 490 7.38 -1.62 -23.75
N CYS A 491 8.53 -0.95 -23.93
CA CYS A 491 8.93 -0.43 -25.24
C CYS A 491 9.03 -1.55 -26.30
N LEU A 492 9.53 -2.72 -25.89
CA LEU A 492 9.56 -3.88 -26.77
C LEU A 492 8.15 -4.35 -27.17
N SER A 493 7.20 -4.42 -26.23
CA SER A 493 5.81 -4.77 -26.53
C SER A 493 5.12 -3.76 -27.45
N VAL A 494 5.40 -2.46 -27.28
CA VAL A 494 4.89 -1.40 -28.17
C VAL A 494 5.42 -1.62 -29.58
N LEU A 495 6.74 -1.80 -29.74
CA LEU A 495 7.33 -2.07 -31.05
C LEU A 495 6.78 -3.35 -31.68
N LEU A 496 6.65 -4.44 -30.91
CA LEU A 496 6.09 -5.69 -31.43
C LEU A 496 4.63 -5.52 -31.83
N ASN A 497 3.82 -4.72 -31.12
CA ASN A 497 2.46 -4.41 -31.54
C ASN A 497 2.42 -3.59 -32.84
N GLU A 498 3.33 -2.62 -33.00
CA GLU A 498 3.51 -1.85 -34.24
C GLU A 498 3.87 -2.78 -35.42
N LEU A 499 4.79 -3.73 -35.19
CA LEU A 499 5.10 -4.77 -36.18
C LEU A 499 3.85 -5.63 -36.45
N VAL A 500 3.11 -6.08 -35.43
CA VAL A 500 1.89 -6.87 -35.64
C VAL A 500 0.85 -6.10 -36.48
N SER A 501 0.75 -4.79 -36.36
CA SER A 501 -0.14 -3.96 -37.20
C SER A 501 0.36 -3.74 -38.64
N PHE A 502 1.66 -3.88 -38.90
CA PHE A 502 2.22 -3.63 -40.23
C PHE A 502 1.92 -4.77 -41.22
N GLY A 503 1.40 -4.40 -42.40
CA GLY A 503 0.83 -5.33 -43.39
C GLY A 503 1.74 -5.71 -44.57
N GLN A 504 2.89 -5.05 -44.76
CA GLN A 504 3.76 -5.25 -45.93
C GLN A 504 5.03 -6.04 -45.58
N TYR A 505 5.20 -7.22 -46.17
CA TYR A 505 6.36 -8.09 -45.90
C TYR A 505 7.68 -7.46 -46.36
N ASP A 506 7.72 -6.95 -47.60
CA ASP A 506 8.95 -6.52 -48.28
C ASP A 506 9.62 -5.30 -47.60
N ALA A 507 8.81 -4.47 -46.92
CA ALA A 507 9.28 -3.27 -46.22
C ALA A 507 9.53 -3.49 -44.71
N LEU A 508 9.29 -4.70 -44.18
CA LEU A 508 9.40 -5.00 -42.75
C LEU A 508 10.77 -4.61 -42.17
N ASN A 509 11.84 -5.00 -42.88
CA ASN A 509 13.21 -4.78 -42.41
C ASN A 509 13.53 -3.30 -42.26
N GLU A 510 13.10 -2.48 -43.22
CA GLU A 510 13.34 -1.05 -43.22
C GLU A 510 12.50 -0.36 -42.14
N TYR A 511 11.23 -0.76 -42.01
CA TYR A 511 10.31 -0.27 -40.99
C TYR A 511 10.83 -0.56 -39.58
N MET A 512 11.18 -1.82 -39.28
CA MET A 512 11.75 -2.23 -37.99
C MET A 512 13.08 -1.52 -37.70
N SER A 513 13.97 -1.44 -38.70
CA SER A 513 15.26 -0.74 -38.55
C SER A 513 15.09 0.76 -38.30
N GLY A 514 13.99 1.37 -38.75
CA GLY A 514 13.64 2.77 -38.46
C GLY A 514 13.47 3.02 -36.96
N TYR A 515 12.67 2.18 -36.28
CA TYR A 515 12.45 2.27 -34.84
C TYR A 515 13.68 1.85 -34.03
N CYS A 516 14.38 0.77 -34.43
CA CYS A 516 15.55 0.28 -33.71
C CYS A 516 16.77 1.23 -33.73
N ARG A 517 16.73 2.31 -34.53
CA ARG A 517 17.75 3.39 -34.49
C ARG A 517 17.51 4.39 -33.35
N LEU A 518 16.29 4.46 -32.82
CA LEU A 518 15.89 5.38 -31.76
C LEU A 518 16.29 4.78 -30.41
N ASN A 519 17.20 5.42 -29.69
CA ASN A 519 17.73 4.91 -28.42
C ASN A 519 17.18 5.65 -27.18
N GLU A 520 16.31 6.64 -27.40
CA GLU A 520 15.65 7.41 -26.34
C GLU A 520 14.15 7.13 -26.37
N VAL A 521 13.55 6.88 -25.19
CA VAL A 521 12.13 6.50 -25.08
C VAL A 521 11.21 7.58 -25.64
N GLY A 522 11.49 8.86 -25.34
CA GLY A 522 10.70 9.98 -25.87
C GLY A 522 10.67 10.01 -27.41
N GLN A 523 11.83 9.89 -28.07
CA GLN A 523 11.90 9.87 -29.53
C GLN A 523 11.19 8.66 -30.15
N PHE A 524 11.24 7.52 -29.47
CA PHE A 524 10.51 6.32 -29.86
C PHE A 524 9.00 6.55 -29.81
N TYR A 525 8.48 7.09 -28.70
CA TYR A 525 7.07 7.43 -28.58
C TYR A 525 6.64 8.51 -29.57
N ASP A 526 7.45 9.54 -29.84
CA ASP A 526 7.16 10.55 -30.89
C ASP A 526 6.93 9.89 -32.26
N SER A 527 7.68 8.83 -32.58
CA SER A 527 7.51 8.09 -33.84
C SER A 527 6.21 7.29 -33.87
N VAL A 528 5.80 6.70 -32.73
CA VAL A 528 4.51 6.01 -32.60
C VAL A 528 3.35 6.98 -32.73
N LEU A 529 3.43 8.16 -32.08
CA LEU A 529 2.40 9.20 -32.17
C LEU A 529 2.28 9.75 -33.59
N ARG A 530 3.39 9.98 -34.31
CA ARG A 530 3.37 10.38 -35.72
C ARG A 530 2.63 9.39 -36.61
N ARG A 531 2.84 8.09 -36.40
CA ARG A 531 2.11 7.06 -37.14
C ARG A 531 0.63 7.11 -36.80
N LEU A 532 0.27 7.12 -35.51
CA LEU A 532 -1.12 7.20 -35.08
C LEU A 532 -1.83 8.38 -35.74
N SER A 533 -1.25 9.58 -35.69
CA SER A 533 -1.81 10.76 -36.34
C SER A 533 -1.94 10.65 -37.86
N ALA A 534 -1.08 9.89 -38.53
CA ALA A 534 -1.18 9.64 -39.96
C ALA A 534 -2.34 8.68 -40.30
N ASP A 535 -2.62 7.72 -39.42
CA ASP A 535 -3.63 6.67 -39.65
C ASP A 535 -5.05 7.11 -39.27
N TYR A 536 -5.22 7.93 -38.22
CA TYR A 536 -6.53 8.34 -37.72
C TYR A 536 -6.75 9.85 -37.62
N GLY A 537 -5.83 10.65 -38.16
CA GLY A 537 -5.95 12.12 -38.14
C GLY A 537 -5.34 12.75 -36.89
N PHE A 538 -4.76 13.94 -37.08
CA PHE A 538 -4.02 14.64 -36.03
C PHE A 538 -4.94 15.20 -34.94
N GLU A 539 -6.05 15.84 -35.31
CA GLU A 539 -6.95 16.53 -34.37
C GLU A 539 -7.77 15.54 -33.51
N GLU A 540 -8.41 14.54 -34.14
CA GLU A 540 -9.28 13.57 -33.47
C GLU A 540 -8.53 12.72 -32.42
N ILE A 541 -7.34 12.21 -32.78
CA ILE A 541 -6.49 11.48 -31.84
C ILE A 541 -5.90 12.43 -30.80
N GLY A 542 -5.43 13.60 -31.22
CA GLY A 542 -4.74 14.54 -30.34
C GLY A 542 -5.60 14.92 -29.15
N ARG A 543 -6.87 15.26 -29.40
CA ARG A 543 -7.84 15.57 -28.35
C ARG A 543 -8.04 14.40 -27.38
N THR A 544 -8.29 13.20 -27.92
CA THR A 544 -8.49 11.97 -27.12
C THR A 544 -7.26 11.65 -26.24
N LEU A 545 -6.06 11.73 -26.80
CA LEU A 545 -4.83 11.40 -26.10
C LEU A 545 -4.45 12.44 -25.05
N LEU A 546 -4.61 13.73 -25.36
CA LEU A 546 -4.39 14.82 -24.39
C LEU A 546 -5.35 14.66 -23.21
N MET A 547 -6.63 14.40 -23.45
CA MET A 547 -7.57 14.18 -22.36
C MET A 547 -7.20 12.99 -21.46
N LEU A 548 -6.84 11.84 -22.06
CA LEU A 548 -6.43 10.64 -21.33
C LEU A 548 -5.08 10.79 -20.61
N SER A 549 -4.24 11.74 -21.02
CA SER A 549 -2.98 12.07 -20.34
C SER A 549 -3.15 13.09 -19.21
N LEU A 550 -4.17 13.95 -19.29
CA LEU A 550 -4.39 15.04 -18.33
C LEU A 550 -5.27 14.67 -17.13
N THR A 551 -5.98 13.54 -17.18
CA THR A 551 -6.90 13.07 -16.12
C THR A 551 -6.18 12.51 -14.89
N LEU A 552 -6.77 12.73 -13.70
CA LEU A 552 -6.27 12.17 -12.44
C LEU A 552 -6.66 10.69 -12.27
N GLU A 553 -7.94 10.37 -12.41
CA GLU A 553 -8.48 9.03 -12.13
C GLU A 553 -8.88 8.22 -13.37
N GLY A 554 -8.84 8.84 -14.55
CA GLY A 554 -9.29 8.23 -15.80
C GLY A 554 -10.77 8.45 -16.09
N PHE A 555 -11.13 8.31 -17.36
CA PHE A 555 -12.49 8.50 -17.87
C PHE A 555 -13.14 7.17 -18.25
N THR A 556 -14.45 7.04 -18.06
CA THR A 556 -15.19 5.89 -18.58
C THR A 556 -15.23 5.91 -20.10
N GLU A 557 -15.57 4.78 -20.73
CA GLU A 557 -15.70 4.73 -22.18
C GLU A 557 -16.73 5.74 -22.70
N ASP A 558 -17.84 5.92 -22.00
CA ASP A 558 -18.89 6.86 -22.40
C ASP A 558 -18.44 8.32 -22.27
N GLU A 559 -17.66 8.66 -21.23
CA GLU A 559 -17.03 9.99 -21.08
C GLU A 559 -16.01 10.27 -22.17
N VAL A 560 -15.14 9.31 -22.51
CA VAL A 560 -14.16 9.51 -23.58
C VAL A 560 -14.89 9.79 -24.90
N LYS A 561 -15.96 9.04 -25.18
CA LYS A 561 -16.78 9.22 -26.39
C LYS A 561 -17.48 10.58 -26.40
N SER A 562 -18.08 11.00 -25.29
CA SER A 562 -18.82 12.27 -25.21
C SER A 562 -17.89 13.48 -25.29
N MET A 563 -16.75 13.45 -24.59
CA MET A 563 -15.84 14.58 -24.51
C MET A 563 -14.96 14.73 -25.76
N ALA A 564 -14.44 13.62 -26.29
CA ALA A 564 -13.57 13.66 -27.47
C ALA A 564 -14.33 13.61 -28.81
N ASP A 565 -15.67 13.48 -28.78
CA ASP A 565 -16.54 13.29 -29.95
C ASP A 565 -16.09 12.12 -30.85
N ILE A 566 -15.60 11.04 -30.22
CA ILE A 566 -15.08 9.86 -30.90
C ILE A 566 -16.16 8.79 -31.05
N ASN A 567 -16.30 8.24 -32.26
CA ASN A 567 -17.26 7.15 -32.48
C ASN A 567 -16.78 5.81 -31.90
N GLN A 568 -17.71 4.89 -31.64
CA GLN A 568 -17.43 3.58 -31.02
C GLN A 568 -16.39 2.75 -31.78
N ILE A 569 -16.38 2.83 -33.12
CA ILE A 569 -15.49 2.04 -33.98
C ILE A 569 -14.06 2.54 -33.83
N LEU A 570 -13.87 3.86 -33.94
CA LEU A 570 -12.58 4.53 -33.82
C LEU A 570 -12.01 4.34 -32.42
N TRP A 571 -12.83 4.47 -31.37
CA TRP A 571 -12.43 4.18 -30.00
C TRP A 571 -11.98 2.73 -29.82
N SER A 572 -12.74 1.77 -30.34
CA SER A 572 -12.41 0.35 -30.24
C SER A 572 -11.09 0.02 -30.95
N GLN A 573 -10.80 0.69 -32.08
CA GLN A 573 -9.54 0.54 -32.80
C GLN A 573 -8.37 1.16 -32.02
N LEU A 574 -8.51 2.42 -31.58
CA LEU A 574 -7.48 3.11 -30.80
C LEU A 574 -7.17 2.35 -29.52
N ARG A 575 -8.19 1.93 -28.75
CA ARG A 575 -8.00 1.19 -27.49
C ARG A 575 -7.07 -0.01 -27.63
N VAL A 576 -7.07 -0.67 -28.79
CA VAL A 576 -6.24 -1.86 -29.00
C VAL A 576 -4.85 -1.51 -29.50
N GLU A 577 -4.72 -0.49 -30.34
CA GLU A 577 -3.39 0.03 -30.70
C GLU A 577 -2.65 0.54 -29.45
N MET A 578 -3.40 1.18 -28.55
CA MET A 578 -2.91 1.70 -27.29
C MET A 578 -2.82 0.66 -26.18
N SER A 579 -3.27 -0.59 -26.37
CA SER A 579 -3.36 -1.62 -25.30
C SER A 579 -2.07 -1.89 -24.53
N SER A 580 -0.92 -1.62 -25.15
CA SER A 580 0.41 -1.79 -24.53
C SER A 580 0.79 -0.66 -23.55
N TRP A 581 0.07 0.47 -23.56
CA TRP A 581 0.36 1.65 -22.75
C TRP A 581 -0.88 2.40 -22.20
N LEU A 582 -2.10 2.02 -22.62
CA LEU A 582 -3.36 2.49 -22.04
C LEU A 582 -3.67 1.69 -20.78
N THR A 583 -3.88 2.39 -19.66
CA THR A 583 -4.22 1.77 -18.38
C THR A 583 -5.74 1.76 -18.19
N ASN A 584 -6.30 0.62 -17.81
CA ASN A 584 -7.70 0.48 -17.40
C ASN A 584 -7.79 0.29 -15.87
N LYS A 585 -8.33 1.27 -15.17
CA LYS A 585 -8.57 1.29 -13.72
C LYS A 585 -10.04 1.03 -13.42
N GLY A 586 -10.45 -0.24 -13.37
CA GLY A 586 -11.82 -0.62 -13.01
C GLY A 586 -12.91 -0.11 -13.97
N GLY A 587 -12.60 0.02 -15.27
CA GLY A 587 -13.51 0.55 -16.30
C GLY A 587 -13.21 1.98 -16.76
N ARG A 588 -12.23 2.63 -16.14
CA ARG A 588 -11.75 3.98 -16.49
C ARG A 588 -10.39 3.93 -17.20
N TYR A 589 -10.23 4.70 -18.27
CA TYR A 589 -9.01 4.74 -19.07
C TYR A 589 -8.17 5.98 -18.75
N CYS A 590 -6.87 5.78 -18.60
CA CYS A 590 -5.88 6.85 -18.43
C CYS A 590 -4.51 6.40 -18.96
N ILE A 591 -3.61 7.35 -19.20
CA ILE A 591 -2.22 7.06 -19.59
C ILE A 591 -1.33 7.16 -18.35
N GLY A 592 -0.92 6.02 -17.81
CA GLY A 592 -0.10 5.96 -16.60
C GLY A 592 1.40 6.10 -16.82
N ASP A 593 1.88 6.06 -18.06
CA ASP A 593 3.31 6.21 -18.37
C ASP A 593 3.69 7.68 -18.50
N THR A 594 4.39 8.22 -17.50
CA THR A 594 4.85 9.62 -17.50
C THR A 594 5.63 9.98 -18.76
N GLN A 595 6.43 9.07 -19.32
CA GLN A 595 7.21 9.35 -20.53
C GLN A 595 6.34 9.39 -21.79
N MET A 596 5.22 8.67 -21.80
CA MET A 596 4.23 8.77 -22.88
C MET A 596 3.40 10.04 -22.73
N VAL A 597 2.99 10.40 -21.50
CA VAL A 597 2.30 11.67 -21.20
C VAL A 597 3.12 12.85 -21.69
N GLU A 598 4.41 12.92 -21.31
CA GLU A 598 5.33 13.98 -21.78
C GLU A 598 5.50 13.99 -23.31
N ALA A 599 5.44 12.83 -23.98
CA ALA A 599 5.53 12.76 -25.44
C ALA A 599 4.24 13.23 -26.12
N ILE A 600 3.08 12.89 -25.55
CA ILE A 600 1.75 13.34 -26.03
C ILE A 600 1.64 14.85 -25.87
N GLU A 601 1.96 15.38 -24.70
CA GLU A 601 1.97 16.82 -24.44
C GLU A 601 2.91 17.51 -25.42
N ARG A 602 4.15 17.04 -25.61
CA ARG A 602 5.09 17.66 -26.56
C ARG A 602 4.64 17.59 -28.01
N TYR A 603 3.95 16.52 -28.42
CA TYR A 603 3.62 16.28 -29.83
C TYR A 603 2.28 16.92 -30.23
N PHE A 604 1.28 16.89 -29.34
CA PHE A 604 -0.05 17.43 -29.61
C PHE A 604 -0.29 18.80 -28.99
N ALA A 605 0.31 19.12 -27.84
CA ALA A 605 0.28 20.47 -27.31
C ALA A 605 1.37 21.30 -28.00
N GLN A 606 0.93 22.29 -28.77
CA GLN A 606 1.84 23.19 -29.48
C GLN A 606 2.48 24.22 -28.52
N ASP A 607 1.76 24.54 -27.45
CA ASP A 607 2.10 25.44 -26.35
C ASP A 607 1.32 25.07 -25.07
N ASP A 608 1.68 25.70 -23.94
CA ASP A 608 0.99 25.51 -22.65
C ASP A 608 -0.49 25.97 -22.73
N GLU A 609 -0.81 26.93 -23.60
CA GLU A 609 -2.18 27.43 -23.84
C GLU A 609 -3.11 26.32 -24.37
N CYS A 610 -2.61 25.46 -25.28
CA CYS A 610 -3.35 24.30 -25.78
C CYS A 610 -3.62 23.23 -24.70
N ILE A 611 -2.71 23.08 -23.72
CA ILE A 611 -2.92 22.19 -22.58
C ILE A 611 -4.04 22.75 -21.70
N ASP A 612 -4.00 24.05 -21.40
CA ASP A 612 -5.03 24.71 -20.59
C ASP A 612 -6.39 24.72 -21.28
N ASP A 613 -6.46 24.89 -22.61
CA ASP A 613 -7.69 24.73 -23.40
C ASP A 613 -8.27 23.31 -23.25
N SER A 614 -7.42 22.28 -23.34
CA SER A 614 -7.86 20.89 -23.18
C SER A 614 -8.37 20.62 -21.76
N ARG A 615 -7.76 21.23 -20.73
CA ARG A 615 -8.23 21.14 -19.35
C ARG A 615 -9.56 21.87 -19.15
N HIS A 616 -9.76 23.03 -19.78
CA HIS A 616 -11.04 23.73 -19.79
C HIS A 616 -12.15 22.90 -20.43
N GLU A 617 -11.86 22.20 -21.54
CA GLU A 617 -12.84 21.31 -22.17
C GLU A 617 -13.26 20.17 -21.24
N ILE A 618 -12.31 19.58 -20.51
CA ILE A 618 -12.62 18.59 -19.47
C ILE A 618 -13.54 19.19 -18.40
N ILE A 619 -13.19 20.37 -17.86
CA ILE A 619 -14.00 21.03 -16.83
C ILE A 619 -15.40 21.32 -17.36
N SER A 620 -15.54 21.89 -18.56
CA SER A 620 -16.82 22.21 -19.17
C SER A 620 -17.69 20.97 -19.37
N ALA A 621 -17.12 19.89 -19.90
CA ALA A 621 -17.87 18.66 -20.13
C ALA A 621 -18.34 18.01 -18.84
N LEU A 622 -17.54 18.07 -17.77
CA LEU A 622 -17.93 17.57 -16.45
C LEU A 622 -18.99 18.47 -15.78
N LEU A 623 -18.90 19.79 -15.98
CA LEU A 623 -19.87 20.77 -15.46
C LEU A 623 -21.24 20.69 -16.15
N ASP A 624 -21.27 20.35 -17.45
CA ASP A 624 -22.51 20.23 -18.23
C ASP A 624 -23.41 19.07 -17.76
N GLU A 625 -22.88 18.10 -17.01
CA GLU A 625 -23.65 17.02 -16.37
C GLU A 625 -24.29 17.48 -15.03
N GLU A 626 -25.08 18.55 -15.07
CA GLU A 626 -25.73 19.18 -13.90
C GLU A 626 -26.56 18.19 -13.06
N GLU A 627 -27.21 17.19 -13.69
CA GLU A 627 -28.01 16.17 -12.99
C GLU A 627 -27.15 15.28 -12.07
N ILE A 628 -25.88 15.07 -12.43
CA ILE A 628 -24.93 14.29 -11.65
C ILE A 628 -24.26 15.18 -10.59
N LEU A 629 -23.85 16.41 -10.95
CA LEU A 629 -23.18 17.34 -10.03
C LEU A 629 -24.09 17.90 -8.92
N SER A 630 -25.39 18.05 -9.19
CA SER A 630 -26.37 18.58 -8.25
C SER A 630 -26.81 17.60 -7.16
N HIS A 631 -26.20 16.42 -7.06
CA HIS A 631 -26.47 15.46 -6.00
C HIS A 631 -25.97 16.01 -4.64
N PRO A 632 -26.87 16.41 -3.72
CA PRO A 632 -26.47 17.03 -2.45
C PRO A 632 -25.88 15.97 -1.51
N LEU A 633 -25.01 16.39 -0.61
CA LEU A 633 -24.44 15.50 0.39
C LEU A 633 -25.51 15.18 1.47
N THR A 634 -26.04 13.96 1.48
CA THR A 634 -27.08 13.56 2.45
C THR A 634 -26.53 12.72 3.61
N PHE A 635 -27.23 12.71 4.76
CA PHE A 635 -26.90 11.80 5.87
C PHE A 635 -26.95 10.32 5.49
N ALA A 636 -27.75 9.96 4.47
CA ALA A 636 -27.76 8.61 3.91
C ALA A 636 -26.47 8.31 3.14
N ASP A 637 -25.87 9.28 2.44
CA ASP A 637 -24.56 9.13 1.80
C ASP A 637 -23.47 8.91 2.84
N TYR A 638 -23.56 9.62 3.96
CA TYR A 638 -22.64 9.48 5.09
C TYR A 638 -22.72 8.08 5.76
N ASN A 639 -23.91 7.48 5.89
CA ASN A 639 -24.11 6.17 6.54
C ASN A 639 -24.08 4.95 5.60
N TYR A 640 -24.55 5.08 4.36
CA TYR A 640 -24.63 3.99 3.38
C TYR A 640 -23.33 3.83 2.59
N ARG A 641 -22.51 4.89 2.48
CA ARG A 641 -21.37 4.92 1.57
C ARG A 641 -19.99 4.91 2.22
N MET A 642 -19.74 4.50 3.47
CA MET A 642 -18.33 4.13 3.82
C MET A 642 -17.79 2.96 2.96
N LYS A 643 -18.68 2.15 2.35
CA LYS A 643 -18.33 1.18 1.29
C LYS A 643 -18.08 1.83 -0.09
N GLN A 644 -18.67 3.00 -0.38
CA GLN A 644 -18.77 3.57 -1.73
C GLN A 644 -18.69 5.12 -1.85
N PHE A 645 -18.18 5.86 -0.85
CA PHE A 645 -18.21 7.33 -0.83
C PHE A 645 -17.45 7.90 -2.04
N CYS A 646 -16.52 7.13 -2.60
CA CYS A 646 -15.71 7.46 -3.76
C CYS A 646 -16.35 7.07 -5.13
N TYR A 647 -17.61 6.58 -5.17
CA TYR A 647 -18.23 6.03 -6.40
C TYR A 647 -19.33 6.85 -7.03
N HIS A 648 -19.86 7.86 -6.34
CA HIS A 648 -20.84 8.69 -7.02
C HIS A 648 -20.09 9.54 -8.04
N ASP A 649 -20.47 9.46 -9.31
CA ASP A 649 -19.80 10.19 -10.39
C ASP A 649 -19.69 11.69 -10.09
N SER A 650 -20.70 12.25 -9.39
CA SER A 650 -20.67 13.61 -8.83
C SER A 650 -19.40 13.95 -8.05
N TYR A 651 -18.99 13.08 -7.12
CA TYR A 651 -17.86 13.36 -6.25
C TYR A 651 -16.55 13.22 -7.00
N ARG A 652 -16.45 12.22 -7.89
CA ARG A 652 -15.31 12.07 -8.79
C ARG A 652 -15.15 13.29 -9.68
N TYR A 653 -16.24 13.79 -10.25
CA TYR A 653 -16.21 14.99 -11.09
C TYR A 653 -15.72 16.19 -10.28
N LYS A 654 -16.23 16.38 -9.06
CA LYS A 654 -15.79 17.44 -8.15
C LYS A 654 -14.28 17.35 -7.84
N VAL A 655 -13.73 16.16 -7.63
CA VAL A 655 -12.28 15.93 -7.42
C VAL A 655 -11.47 16.20 -8.69
N GLU A 656 -11.94 15.69 -9.84
CA GLU A 656 -11.27 15.87 -11.14
C GLU A 656 -11.24 17.37 -11.52
N ILE A 657 -12.37 18.09 -11.39
CA ILE A 657 -12.45 19.54 -11.62
C ILE A 657 -11.45 20.28 -10.72
N THR A 658 -11.40 19.95 -9.42
CA THR A 658 -10.43 20.55 -8.49
C THR A 658 -9.00 20.34 -8.97
N TYR A 659 -8.67 19.13 -9.43
CA TYR A 659 -7.35 18.81 -9.96
C TYR A 659 -7.01 19.58 -11.23
N GLN A 660 -7.98 19.72 -12.15
CA GLN A 660 -7.78 20.49 -13.38
C GLN A 660 -7.53 21.98 -13.08
N CYS A 661 -8.35 22.61 -12.23
CA CYS A 661 -8.15 24.00 -11.81
C CYS A 661 -6.81 24.21 -11.10
N TYR A 662 -6.39 23.27 -10.24
CA TYR A 662 -5.08 23.31 -9.59
C TYR A 662 -3.92 23.28 -10.59
N LYS A 663 -4.01 22.45 -11.64
CA LYS A 663 -2.96 22.35 -12.67
C LYS A 663 -2.89 23.58 -13.57
N MET A 664 -4.03 24.20 -13.86
CA MET A 664 -4.14 25.43 -14.65
C MET A 664 -3.73 26.68 -13.87
N GLN A 665 -3.49 26.57 -12.56
CA GLN A 665 -3.12 27.70 -11.69
C GLN A 665 -4.21 28.80 -11.62
N GLU A 666 -5.48 28.43 -11.80
CA GLU A 666 -6.62 29.35 -11.65
C GLU A 666 -7.00 29.51 -10.18
N TRP A 667 -6.14 30.20 -9.42
CA TRP A 667 -6.23 30.24 -7.95
C TRP A 667 -7.54 30.85 -7.43
N ASP A 668 -8.10 31.85 -8.12
CA ASP A 668 -9.36 32.49 -7.71
C ASP A 668 -10.56 31.52 -7.82
N ILE A 669 -10.68 30.82 -8.95
CA ILE A 669 -11.74 29.82 -9.19
C ILE A 669 -11.55 28.64 -8.25
N LEU A 670 -10.31 28.15 -8.11
CA LEU A 670 -10.00 27.03 -7.21
C LEU A 670 -10.33 27.37 -5.76
N LYS A 671 -10.01 28.59 -5.31
CA LYS A 671 -10.33 29.07 -3.96
C LYS A 671 -11.84 29.05 -3.74
N ASP A 672 -12.62 29.68 -4.63
CA ASP A 672 -14.07 29.73 -4.48
C ASP A 672 -14.69 28.33 -4.52
N TRP A 673 -14.14 27.42 -5.35
CA TRP A 673 -14.56 26.02 -5.44
C TRP A 673 -14.31 25.23 -4.14
N ILE A 674 -13.10 25.30 -3.57
CA ILE A 674 -12.76 24.56 -2.34
C ILE A 674 -13.30 25.22 -1.06
N CYS A 675 -13.77 26.47 -1.14
CA CYS A 675 -14.47 27.16 -0.05
C CYS A 675 -15.93 26.71 0.10
N ASP A 676 -16.47 25.98 -0.87
CA ASP A 676 -17.76 25.33 -0.69
C ASP A 676 -17.66 24.19 0.34
N VAL A 677 -18.64 24.12 1.24
CA VAL A 677 -18.59 23.22 2.39
C VAL A 677 -18.78 21.75 1.97
N GLU A 678 -19.59 21.47 0.94
CA GLU A 678 -19.71 20.11 0.40
C GLU A 678 -18.44 19.70 -0.34
N ILE A 679 -17.88 20.58 -1.16
CA ILE A 679 -16.61 20.33 -1.88
C ILE A 679 -15.48 20.06 -0.89
N PHE A 680 -15.37 20.85 0.17
CA PHE A 680 -14.41 20.61 1.25
C PHE A 680 -14.54 19.19 1.79
N GLU A 681 -15.76 18.77 2.17
CA GLU A 681 -15.96 17.46 2.79
C GLU A 681 -15.61 16.32 1.82
N ILE A 682 -16.01 16.47 0.55
CA ILE A 682 -15.68 15.50 -0.50
C ILE A 682 -14.17 15.37 -0.64
N LEU A 683 -13.45 16.49 -0.80
CA LEU A 683 -11.99 16.48 -0.96
C LEU A 683 -11.28 16.01 0.31
N TYR A 684 -11.76 16.39 1.49
CA TYR A 684 -11.18 15.97 2.77
C TYR A 684 -11.21 14.44 2.93
N ARG A 685 -12.29 13.79 2.46
CA ARG A 685 -12.48 12.34 2.52
C ARG A 685 -11.85 11.59 1.35
N THR A 686 -11.85 12.16 0.15
CA THR A 686 -11.43 11.48 -1.09
C THR A 686 -10.03 11.85 -1.57
N ASN A 687 -9.52 13.05 -1.31
CA ASN A 687 -8.16 13.43 -1.71
C ASN A 687 -7.63 14.58 -0.85
N ARG A 688 -7.36 14.28 0.44
CA ARG A 688 -6.85 15.28 1.40
C ARG A 688 -5.55 15.93 0.93
N SER A 689 -4.67 15.19 0.24
CA SER A 689 -3.44 15.75 -0.33
C SER A 689 -3.71 16.84 -1.35
N LEU A 690 -4.64 16.62 -2.29
CA LEU A 690 -5.00 17.64 -3.28
C LEU A 690 -5.56 18.90 -2.63
N LEU A 691 -6.38 18.74 -1.58
CA LEU A 691 -6.90 19.88 -0.81
C LEU A 691 -5.78 20.66 -0.11
N GLU A 692 -4.84 19.95 0.55
CA GLU A 692 -3.70 20.59 1.22
C GLU A 692 -2.77 21.30 0.23
N ASP A 693 -2.46 20.65 -0.89
CA ASP A 693 -1.56 21.19 -1.92
C ASP A 693 -2.21 22.36 -2.66
N SER A 694 -3.53 22.35 -2.86
CA SER A 694 -4.29 23.48 -3.38
C SER A 694 -4.17 24.71 -2.47
N TRP A 695 -4.42 24.54 -1.17
CA TRP A 695 -4.27 25.64 -0.21
C TRP A 695 -2.83 26.14 -0.09
N LYS A 696 -1.83 25.25 -0.08
CA LYS A 696 -0.42 25.65 -0.08
C LYS A 696 -0.05 26.44 -1.34
N ALA A 697 -0.56 26.06 -2.51
CA ALA A 697 -0.32 26.79 -3.75
C ALA A 697 -0.99 28.17 -3.75
N ILE A 698 -2.26 28.26 -3.33
CA ILE A 698 -2.99 29.53 -3.18
C ILE A 698 -2.25 30.48 -2.21
N MET A 699 -1.79 29.96 -1.07
CA MET A 699 -1.03 30.76 -0.09
C MET A 699 0.34 31.22 -0.61
N ASN A 700 0.98 30.44 -1.48
CA ASN A 700 2.25 30.83 -2.10
C ASN A 700 2.06 31.96 -3.12
N ASP A 701 0.94 31.96 -3.85
CA ASP A 701 0.59 33.01 -4.81
C ASP A 701 0.11 34.29 -4.09
N ASN A 702 -0.82 34.14 -3.14
CA ASN A 702 -1.35 35.23 -2.33
C ASN A 702 -1.32 34.90 -0.82
N PRO A 703 -0.28 35.34 -0.09
CA PRO A 703 -0.14 35.08 1.35
C PRO A 703 -1.24 35.67 2.24
N GLU A 704 -2.05 36.62 1.72
CA GLU A 704 -3.18 37.20 2.46
C GLU A 704 -4.39 36.26 2.48
N VAL A 705 -4.48 35.34 1.51
CA VAL A 705 -5.55 34.34 1.42
C VAL A 705 -5.12 33.10 2.17
N THR A 706 -5.83 32.79 3.25
CA THR A 706 -5.52 31.63 4.10
C THR A 706 -6.76 30.74 4.27
N PRO A 707 -6.57 29.48 4.69
CA PRO A 707 -7.68 28.60 5.05
C PRO A 707 -8.58 29.15 6.18
N GLU A 708 -8.21 30.25 6.84
CA GLU A 708 -9.06 30.90 7.86
C GLU A 708 -10.45 31.29 7.34
N VAL A 709 -10.62 31.43 6.01
CA VAL A 709 -11.92 31.68 5.37
C VAL A 709 -12.98 30.64 5.77
N TYR A 710 -12.59 29.39 6.06
CA TYR A 710 -13.52 28.36 6.54
C TYR A 710 -14.23 28.76 7.84
N ALA A 711 -13.62 29.59 8.69
CA ALA A 711 -14.22 30.10 9.92
C ALA A 711 -15.41 31.04 9.68
N GLU A 712 -15.52 31.59 8.47
CA GLU A 712 -16.56 32.54 8.09
C GLU A 712 -17.65 31.90 7.21
N LEU A 713 -17.66 30.58 7.00
CA LEU A 713 -18.69 29.91 6.19
C LEU A 713 -20.00 29.70 6.94
N ASP A 714 -21.11 29.76 6.22
CA ASP A 714 -22.44 29.45 6.71
C ASP A 714 -22.82 28.00 6.36
N PHE A 715 -23.50 27.31 7.28
CA PHE A 715 -23.89 25.90 7.13
C PHE A 715 -25.38 25.73 6.78
N ASP A 716 -26.05 26.80 6.36
CA ASP A 716 -27.51 26.86 6.21
C ASP A 716 -28.08 25.88 5.16
N GLU A 717 -27.28 25.53 4.14
CA GLU A 717 -27.69 24.63 3.05
C GLU A 717 -27.38 23.15 3.31
N ILE A 718 -26.74 22.84 4.45
CA ILE A 718 -26.31 21.49 4.82
C ILE A 718 -27.32 20.82 5.74
N ASP A 719 -27.48 19.50 5.58
CA ASP A 719 -28.24 18.69 6.53
C ASP A 719 -27.73 18.90 7.96
N SER A 720 -28.60 19.37 8.85
CA SER A 720 -28.29 19.67 10.25
C SER A 720 -27.60 18.53 11.02
N PHE A 721 -27.76 17.27 10.58
CA PHE A 721 -27.06 16.12 11.17
C PHE A 721 -25.61 15.96 10.70
N LEU A 722 -25.24 16.52 9.55
CA LEU A 722 -23.88 16.50 8.99
C LEU A 722 -23.01 17.66 9.49
N ILE A 723 -23.62 18.79 9.85
CA ILE A 723 -22.91 19.98 10.35
C ILE A 723 -21.88 19.62 11.44
N PRO A 724 -22.20 18.81 12.48
CA PRO A 724 -21.23 18.46 13.52
C PRO A 724 -19.99 17.73 13.02
N VAL A 725 -20.16 16.90 11.99
CA VAL A 725 -19.08 16.13 11.39
C VAL A 725 -18.22 17.04 10.53
N ILE A 726 -18.83 17.75 9.57
CA ILE A 726 -18.10 18.56 8.60
C ILE A 726 -17.34 19.69 9.33
N ALA A 727 -18.00 20.34 10.30
CA ALA A 727 -17.34 21.37 11.11
C ALA A 727 -16.17 20.81 11.93
N ASN A 728 -16.28 19.58 12.46
CA ASN A 728 -15.16 18.93 13.14
C ASN A 728 -14.01 18.62 12.18
N ASP A 729 -14.31 18.17 10.97
CA ASP A 729 -13.31 17.79 9.98
C ASP A 729 -12.60 19.01 9.42
N MET A 730 -13.33 20.10 9.13
CA MET A 730 -12.78 21.43 8.86
C MET A 730 -11.89 21.92 10.00
N ALA A 731 -12.38 21.86 11.24
CA ALA A 731 -11.61 22.29 12.40
C ALA A 731 -10.35 21.43 12.61
N THR A 732 -10.42 20.14 12.31
CA THR A 732 -9.28 19.21 12.38
C THR A 732 -8.27 19.50 11.28
N PHE A 733 -8.74 19.76 10.05
CA PHE A 733 -7.91 20.17 8.92
C PHE A 733 -7.11 21.44 9.23
N LEU A 734 -7.79 22.50 9.67
CA LEU A 734 -7.17 23.77 10.06
C LEU A 734 -6.13 23.60 11.16
N SER A 735 -6.44 22.81 12.19
CA SER A 735 -5.54 22.62 13.32
C SER A 735 -4.35 21.71 13.01
N SER A 736 -4.54 20.65 12.23
CA SER A 736 -3.52 19.63 11.99
C SER A 736 -2.62 19.95 10.79
N SER A 737 -3.19 20.46 9.70
CA SER A 737 -2.43 20.74 8.47
C SER A 737 -1.83 22.15 8.45
N PHE A 738 -2.45 23.12 9.13
CA PHE A 738 -2.02 24.54 9.10
C PHE A 738 -1.75 25.16 10.48
N HIS A 739 -1.94 24.42 11.57
CA HIS A 739 -1.79 24.91 12.96
C HIS A 739 -2.66 26.14 13.30
N LEU A 740 -3.81 26.31 12.63
CA LEU A 740 -4.75 27.43 12.80
C LEU A 740 -5.81 27.12 13.87
N THR A 741 -5.39 27.02 15.14
CA THR A 741 -6.26 26.60 16.25
C THR A 741 -7.43 27.56 16.52
N LYS A 742 -7.21 28.87 16.37
CA LYS A 742 -8.24 29.91 16.55
C LYS A 742 -9.33 29.86 15.47
N ALA A 743 -8.94 29.78 14.20
CA ALA A 743 -9.90 29.65 13.09
C ALA A 743 -10.72 28.37 13.24
N ALA A 744 -10.08 27.28 13.65
CA ALA A 744 -10.76 26.03 13.88
C ALA A 744 -11.78 26.07 15.05
N ALA A 745 -11.51 26.87 16.07
CA ALA A 745 -12.49 27.14 17.14
C ALA A 745 -13.66 27.99 16.62
N ALA A 746 -13.37 29.00 15.80
CA ALA A 746 -14.39 29.83 15.17
C ALA A 746 -15.33 29.03 14.23
N VAL A 747 -14.82 28.07 13.45
CA VAL A 747 -15.66 27.11 12.69
C VAL A 747 -16.64 26.38 13.61
N SER A 748 -16.13 25.87 14.74
CA SER A 748 -16.96 25.15 15.71
C SER A 748 -18.04 26.07 16.30
N GLU A 749 -17.68 27.29 16.70
CA GLU A 749 -18.61 28.31 17.21
C GLU A 749 -19.69 28.67 16.19
N LYS A 750 -19.29 28.98 14.95
CA LYS A 750 -20.19 29.39 13.88
C LYS A 750 -21.14 28.28 13.45
N SER A 751 -20.69 27.03 13.42
CA SER A 751 -21.57 25.87 13.14
C SER A 751 -22.70 25.69 14.18
N MET A 752 -22.59 26.32 15.36
CA MET A 752 -23.66 26.33 16.38
C MET A 752 -24.65 27.51 16.23
N GLU A 753 -24.30 28.51 15.42
CA GLU A 753 -25.08 29.71 15.12
C GLU A 753 -26.02 29.45 13.93
N GLY A 754 -27.10 28.71 14.16
CA GLY A 754 -28.11 28.43 13.15
C GLY A 754 -29.46 28.08 13.77
N ALA A 755 -30.56 28.36 13.05
CA ALA A 755 -31.90 28.02 13.50
C ALA A 755 -32.15 26.49 13.35
N ALA A 756 -32.59 25.85 14.45
CA ALA A 756 -33.04 24.46 14.55
C ALA A 756 -32.00 23.32 14.58
N MET A 757 -30.74 23.55 14.97
CA MET A 757 -29.82 22.42 15.26
C MET A 757 -30.16 21.74 16.60
N PRO A 758 -30.36 20.39 16.64
CA PRO A 758 -30.66 19.66 17.86
C PRO A 758 -29.59 19.87 18.96
N LEU A 759 -30.02 19.89 20.23
CA LEU A 759 -29.09 20.02 21.37
C LEU A 759 -28.01 18.94 21.40
N ILE A 760 -28.33 17.74 20.90
CA ILE A 760 -27.39 16.62 20.85
C ILE A 760 -26.22 16.93 19.89
N ALA A 761 -26.51 17.51 18.72
CA ALA A 761 -25.52 17.92 17.73
C ALA A 761 -24.61 19.03 18.28
N LYS A 762 -25.18 20.00 19.02
CA LYS A 762 -24.39 21.03 19.74
C LYS A 762 -23.46 20.44 20.79
N SER A 763 -23.92 19.42 21.52
CA SER A 763 -23.09 18.76 22.54
C SER A 763 -21.91 18.01 21.93
N VAL A 764 -22.11 17.34 20.78
CA VAL A 764 -21.04 16.63 20.05
C VAL A 764 -19.99 17.61 19.54
N LEU A 765 -20.41 18.76 18.98
CA LEU A 765 -19.49 19.82 18.56
C LEU A 765 -18.62 20.32 19.72
N LYS A 766 -19.22 20.59 20.89
CA LYS A 766 -18.45 21.03 22.07
C LYS A 766 -17.55 19.92 22.63
N MET A 767 -17.95 18.67 22.54
CA MET A 767 -17.10 17.53 22.91
C MET A 767 -15.88 17.42 21.98
N ASN A 768 -16.09 17.53 20.67
CA ASN A 768 -15.01 17.50 19.68
C ASN A 768 -14.05 18.67 19.85
N GLU A 769 -14.56 19.87 20.10
CA GLU A 769 -13.77 21.05 20.44
C GLU A 769 -12.89 20.82 21.68
N GLY A 770 -13.47 20.23 22.75
CA GLY A 770 -12.72 19.86 23.95
C GLY A 770 -11.60 18.85 23.68
N CYS A 771 -11.84 17.84 22.86
CA CYS A 771 -10.83 16.87 22.44
C CYS A 771 -9.66 17.52 21.69
N ARG A 772 -9.93 18.54 20.86
CA ARG A 772 -8.89 19.29 20.14
C ARG A 772 -8.02 20.10 21.09
N TYR A 773 -8.62 20.83 22.03
CA TYR A 773 -7.85 21.57 23.05
C TYR A 773 -7.01 20.63 23.93
N ALA A 774 -7.56 19.47 24.33
CA ALA A 774 -6.82 18.48 25.10
C ALA A 774 -5.59 17.94 24.35
N ARG A 775 -5.67 17.76 23.02
CA ARG A 775 -4.51 17.35 22.19
C ARG A 775 -3.42 18.42 22.11
N ASN A 776 -3.80 19.70 22.22
CA ASN A 776 -2.87 20.83 22.26
C ASN A 776 -2.37 21.13 23.68
N GLU A 777 -2.63 20.25 24.64
CA GLU A 777 -2.28 20.42 26.07
C GLU A 777 -2.95 21.63 26.75
N GLU A 778 -3.99 22.20 26.14
CA GLU A 778 -4.81 23.28 26.70
C GLU A 778 -5.95 22.69 27.55
N TYR A 779 -5.60 22.08 28.68
CA TYR A 779 -6.57 21.29 29.46
C TYR A 779 -7.67 22.13 30.14
N GLU A 780 -7.40 23.39 30.50
CA GLU A 780 -8.39 24.28 31.12
C GLU A 780 -9.56 24.59 30.16
N THR A 781 -9.25 24.98 28.92
CA THR A 781 -10.25 25.23 27.88
C THR A 781 -10.95 23.94 27.44
N ALA A 782 -10.24 22.81 27.42
CA ALA A 782 -10.84 21.50 27.19
C ALA A 782 -11.91 21.16 28.26
N CYS A 783 -11.61 21.41 29.54
CA CYS A 783 -12.56 21.20 30.64
C CYS A 783 -13.83 22.04 30.45
N ASP A 784 -13.68 23.33 30.10
CA ASP A 784 -14.82 24.22 29.84
C ASP A 784 -15.71 23.71 28.70
N CYS A 785 -15.10 23.23 27.61
CA CYS A 785 -15.83 22.69 26.47
C CYS A 785 -16.57 21.39 26.81
N PHE A 786 -15.91 20.45 27.50
CA PHE A 786 -16.54 19.22 27.97
C PHE A 786 -17.66 19.48 28.98
N LEU A 787 -17.50 20.46 29.88
CA LEU A 787 -18.54 20.84 30.84
C LEU A 787 -19.76 21.43 30.12
N LYS A 788 -19.56 22.30 29.13
CA LYS A 788 -20.65 22.82 28.28
C LYS A 788 -21.37 21.70 27.53
N ALA A 789 -20.63 20.74 26.97
CA ALA A 789 -21.20 19.57 26.30
C ALA A 789 -22.04 18.72 27.26
N LEU A 790 -21.52 18.45 28.47
CA LEU A 790 -22.21 17.69 29.51
C LEU A 790 -23.54 18.34 29.92
N VAL A 791 -23.54 19.65 30.15
CA VAL A 791 -24.76 20.41 30.47
C VAL A 791 -25.77 20.33 29.32
N MET A 792 -25.34 20.37 28.06
CA MET A 792 -26.22 20.22 26.91
C MET A 792 -26.85 18.82 26.86
N GLN A 793 -26.06 17.76 27.10
CA GLN A 793 -26.53 16.37 27.11
C GLN A 793 -27.54 16.10 28.24
N GLU A 794 -27.29 16.62 29.44
CA GLU A 794 -28.18 16.47 30.60
C GLU A 794 -29.55 17.13 30.41
N ASN A 795 -29.64 18.13 29.55
CA ASN A 795 -30.89 18.82 29.24
C ASN A 795 -31.76 18.08 28.20
N ILE A 796 -31.28 16.96 27.63
CA ILE A 796 -31.99 16.14 26.63
C ILE A 796 -32.68 14.97 27.34
N VAL A 797 -33.99 14.82 27.15
CA VAL A 797 -34.81 13.74 27.75
C VAL A 797 -35.45 12.89 26.63
N PRO A 798 -35.35 11.54 26.64
CA PRO A 798 -34.63 10.69 27.58
C PRO A 798 -33.12 10.60 27.25
N THR A 799 -32.27 10.54 28.28
CA THR A 799 -30.81 10.60 28.17
C THR A 799 -30.19 9.33 27.58
N PRO A 800 -29.30 9.41 26.57
CA PRO A 800 -28.39 8.32 26.24
C PRO A 800 -27.32 8.20 27.33
N GLU A 801 -27.45 7.21 28.22
CA GLU A 801 -26.55 7.00 29.38
C GLU A 801 -25.06 6.89 28.98
N LEU A 802 -24.79 6.36 27.78
CA LEU A 802 -23.43 6.13 27.27
C LEU A 802 -22.72 7.41 26.78
N GLU A 803 -23.44 8.37 26.22
CA GLU A 803 -22.85 9.65 25.76
C GLU A 803 -22.40 10.49 26.95
N ILE A 804 -23.22 10.53 28.00
CA ILE A 804 -22.89 11.22 29.25
C ILE A 804 -21.68 10.58 29.92
N ALA A 805 -21.59 9.24 29.93
CA ALA A 805 -20.45 8.50 30.46
C ALA A 805 -19.15 8.86 29.72
N ASN A 806 -19.18 8.89 28.38
CA ASN A 806 -18.03 9.28 27.56
C ASN A 806 -17.58 10.74 27.81
N THR A 807 -18.53 11.68 27.90
CA THR A 807 -18.22 13.08 28.21
C THR A 807 -17.62 13.21 29.61
N CYS A 808 -18.18 12.51 30.60
CA CYS A 808 -17.63 12.47 31.96
C CYS A 808 -16.22 11.87 32.01
N ARG A 809 -15.94 10.81 31.24
CA ARG A 809 -14.59 10.25 31.10
C ARG A 809 -13.61 11.28 30.54
N ASN A 810 -13.95 11.92 29.42
CA ASN A 810 -13.06 12.90 28.79
C ASN A 810 -12.83 14.12 29.69
N LEU A 811 -13.86 14.60 30.37
CA LEU A 811 -13.76 15.68 31.36
C LEU A 811 -12.88 15.28 32.55
N ALA A 812 -13.04 14.07 33.07
CA ALA A 812 -12.20 13.53 34.14
C ALA A 812 -10.73 13.46 33.75
N LEU A 813 -10.43 12.99 32.54
CA LEU A 813 -9.05 12.92 32.04
C LEU A 813 -8.46 14.32 31.84
N ALA A 814 -9.23 15.26 31.31
CA ALA A 814 -8.79 16.65 31.19
C ALA A 814 -8.46 17.26 32.57
N TYR A 815 -9.31 17.05 33.58
CA TYR A 815 -9.02 17.47 34.95
C TYR A 815 -7.79 16.78 35.54
N TYR A 816 -7.59 15.49 35.26
CA TYR A 816 -6.42 14.74 35.71
C TYR A 816 -5.12 15.32 35.15
N TYR A 817 -5.06 15.60 33.84
CA TYR A 817 -3.88 16.21 33.22
C TYR A 817 -3.70 17.68 33.60
N ASN A 818 -4.77 18.37 33.98
CA ASN A 818 -4.72 19.72 34.57
C ASN A 818 -4.37 19.71 36.08
N GLU A 819 -3.97 18.57 36.64
CA GLU A 819 -3.62 18.37 38.06
C GLU A 819 -4.76 18.66 39.07
N GLN A 820 -6.02 18.72 38.59
CA GLN A 820 -7.23 18.94 39.38
C GLN A 820 -7.85 17.60 39.78
N TYR A 821 -7.15 16.87 40.66
CA TYR A 821 -7.49 15.47 40.99
C TYR A 821 -8.80 15.29 41.79
N ASN A 822 -9.35 16.34 42.42
CA ASN A 822 -10.62 16.23 43.15
C ASN A 822 -11.82 16.23 42.19
N GLU A 823 -11.76 17.12 41.22
CA GLU A 823 -12.69 17.24 40.12
C GLU A 823 -12.62 15.99 39.23
N ALA A 824 -11.41 15.53 38.90
CA ALA A 824 -11.20 14.28 38.17
C ALA A 824 -11.89 13.09 38.85
N VAL A 825 -11.69 12.90 40.16
CA VAL A 825 -12.35 11.84 40.93
C VAL A 825 -13.88 11.94 40.89
N THR A 826 -14.42 13.16 40.92
CA THR A 826 -15.87 13.37 40.87
C THR A 826 -16.45 12.86 39.54
N TYR A 827 -15.83 13.23 38.42
CA TYR A 827 -16.31 12.83 37.09
C TYR A 827 -15.95 11.38 36.73
N LEU A 828 -14.85 10.82 37.25
CA LEU A 828 -14.51 9.40 37.12
C LEU A 828 -15.57 8.52 37.80
N ASN A 829 -15.95 8.84 39.04
CA ASN A 829 -17.03 8.12 39.73
C ASN A 829 -18.36 8.26 38.99
N ARG A 830 -18.63 9.46 38.46
CA ARG A 830 -19.85 9.71 37.68
C ARG A 830 -19.89 8.88 36.39
N ALA A 831 -18.77 8.73 35.68
CA ALA A 831 -18.66 7.84 34.53
C ALA A 831 -18.86 6.37 34.94
N LEU A 832 -18.24 5.94 36.04
CA LEU A 832 -18.40 4.58 36.57
C LEU A 832 -19.85 4.25 36.94
N ASP A 833 -20.60 5.20 37.51
CA ASP A 833 -22.02 5.02 37.86
C ASP A 833 -22.87 4.69 36.63
N TYR A 834 -22.57 5.29 35.46
CA TYR A 834 -23.25 4.97 34.20
C TYR A 834 -22.85 3.58 33.66
N HIS A 835 -21.58 3.18 33.82
CA HIS A 835 -21.14 1.85 33.37
C HIS A 835 -21.62 0.70 34.27
N ALA A 836 -21.85 0.95 35.57
CA ALA A 836 -22.31 -0.04 36.54
C ALA A 836 -23.71 -0.61 36.24
N ALA A 837 -24.47 0.00 35.32
CA ALA A 837 -25.78 -0.46 34.86
C ALA A 837 -25.73 -1.48 33.71
N SER A 838 -24.56 -1.70 33.07
CA SER A 838 -24.40 -2.57 31.90
C SER A 838 -23.50 -3.78 32.20
N ALA A 839 -23.88 -4.97 31.73
CA ALA A 839 -23.23 -6.24 32.05
C ALA A 839 -22.25 -6.75 30.96
N ASP A 840 -21.86 -5.89 30.03
CA ASP A 840 -21.05 -6.25 28.85
C ASP A 840 -19.54 -6.27 29.16
N GLU A 841 -18.78 -7.19 28.55
CA GLU A 841 -17.31 -7.30 28.73
C GLU A 841 -16.56 -6.00 28.39
N LYS A 842 -17.06 -5.21 27.43
CA LYS A 842 -16.50 -3.90 27.10
C LYS A 842 -16.64 -2.87 28.23
N SER A 843 -17.79 -2.86 28.89
CA SER A 843 -18.00 -2.02 30.06
C SER A 843 -17.03 -2.40 31.19
N GLN A 844 -16.60 -3.66 31.27
CA GLN A 844 -15.59 -4.08 32.24
C GLN A 844 -14.20 -3.50 31.90
N ALA A 845 -13.78 -3.47 30.63
CA ALA A 845 -12.51 -2.86 30.24
C ALA A 845 -12.48 -1.34 30.51
N GLU A 846 -13.56 -0.62 30.19
CA GLU A 846 -13.68 0.82 30.48
C GLU A 846 -13.76 1.09 32.00
N VAL A 847 -14.46 0.24 32.76
CA VAL A 847 -14.48 0.31 34.23
C VAL A 847 -13.09 0.10 34.83
N ILE A 848 -12.30 -0.82 34.27
CA ILE A 848 -10.91 -1.06 34.68
C ILE A 848 -10.07 0.19 34.44
N GLU A 849 -10.15 0.78 33.25
CA GLU A 849 -9.42 2.00 32.90
C GLU A 849 -9.79 3.18 33.82
N LEU A 850 -11.08 3.45 34.00
CA LEU A 850 -11.57 4.50 34.91
C LEU A 850 -11.09 4.27 36.36
N SER A 851 -11.08 3.01 36.81
CA SER A 851 -10.61 2.63 38.14
C SER A 851 -9.09 2.75 38.28
N GLU A 852 -8.31 2.52 37.21
CA GLU A 852 -6.88 2.83 37.18
C GLU A 852 -6.64 4.32 37.41
N TYR A 853 -7.37 5.19 36.70
CA TYR A 853 -7.24 6.64 36.86
C TYR A 853 -7.66 7.12 38.25
N LEU A 854 -8.65 6.49 38.88
CA LEU A 854 -8.97 6.75 40.29
C LEU A 854 -7.82 6.37 41.23
N ALA A 855 -7.13 5.25 40.97
CA ALA A 855 -5.95 4.85 41.75
C ALA A 855 -4.78 5.83 41.55
N TYR A 856 -4.59 6.34 40.32
CA TYR A 856 -3.61 7.38 40.04
C TYR A 856 -3.96 8.72 40.72
N CYS A 857 -5.23 9.13 40.73
CA CYS A 857 -5.64 10.35 41.43
C CYS A 857 -5.29 10.30 42.92
N ASP A 858 -5.54 9.17 43.60
CA ASP A 858 -5.14 8.99 45.00
C ASP A 858 -3.62 9.01 45.18
N TYR A 859 -2.88 8.38 44.25
CA TYR A 859 -1.42 8.39 44.25
C TYR A 859 -0.86 9.82 44.20
N TYR A 860 -1.36 10.67 43.30
CA TYR A 860 -0.91 12.04 43.17
C TYR A 860 -1.44 12.99 44.26
N LYS A 861 -2.47 12.58 45.02
CA LYS A 861 -2.93 13.26 46.25
C LYS A 861 -2.12 12.90 47.49
N ASP A 862 -1.04 12.13 47.35
CA ASP A 862 -0.25 11.55 48.45
C ASP A 862 -1.06 10.60 49.36
N GLU A 863 -2.18 10.06 48.88
CA GLU A 863 -3.03 9.08 49.59
C GLU A 863 -2.59 7.64 49.28
N GLU A 864 -1.30 7.35 49.49
CA GLU A 864 -0.63 6.12 49.04
C GLU A 864 -1.28 4.82 49.52
N GLU A 865 -1.86 4.80 50.72
CA GLU A 865 -2.53 3.61 51.27
C GLU A 865 -3.85 3.31 50.53
N SER A 866 -4.61 4.36 50.20
CA SER A 866 -5.83 4.25 49.39
C SER A 866 -5.49 3.87 47.95
N ALA A 867 -4.45 4.48 47.37
CA ALA A 867 -3.94 4.17 46.04
C ALA A 867 -3.51 2.70 45.91
N ALA A 868 -2.74 2.19 46.89
CA ALA A 868 -2.30 0.79 46.91
C ALA A 868 -3.48 -0.19 46.91
N GLU A 869 -4.51 0.09 47.70
CA GLU A 869 -5.72 -0.73 47.77
C GLU A 869 -6.54 -0.67 46.47
N LYS A 870 -6.64 0.51 45.83
CA LYS A 870 -7.29 0.64 44.52
C LYS A 870 -6.51 -0.09 43.43
N PHE A 871 -5.18 0.05 43.35
CA PHE A 871 -4.36 -0.72 42.39
C PHE A 871 -4.48 -2.23 42.59
N ARG A 872 -4.60 -2.71 43.83
CA ARG A 872 -4.88 -4.13 44.13
C ARG A 872 -6.20 -4.59 43.51
N LYS A 873 -7.28 -3.85 43.74
CA LYS A 873 -8.61 -4.15 43.16
C LYS A 873 -8.57 -4.13 41.63
N VAL A 874 -7.86 -3.16 41.05
CA VAL A 874 -7.71 -3.07 39.60
C VAL A 874 -6.90 -4.22 39.02
N ALA A 875 -5.87 -4.69 39.73
CA ALA A 875 -5.14 -5.90 39.35
C ALA A 875 -6.06 -7.14 39.35
N GLU A 876 -6.95 -7.28 40.34
CA GLU A 876 -7.93 -8.37 40.40
C GLU A 876 -8.92 -8.31 39.24
N MET A 877 -9.35 -7.10 38.84
CA MET A 877 -10.19 -6.92 37.66
C MET A 877 -9.46 -7.31 36.37
N HIS A 878 -8.21 -6.86 36.18
CA HIS A 878 -7.38 -7.29 35.05
C HIS A 878 -7.14 -8.81 35.02
N GLU A 879 -6.94 -9.44 36.19
CA GLU A 879 -6.75 -10.89 36.28
C GLU A 879 -8.04 -11.64 35.89
N SER A 880 -9.21 -11.12 36.27
CA SER A 880 -10.49 -11.71 35.91
C SER A 880 -10.82 -11.61 34.43
N LEU A 881 -10.48 -10.49 33.78
CA LEU A 881 -10.77 -10.23 32.37
C LEU A 881 -9.70 -10.81 31.43
N ASN A 882 -8.44 -10.51 31.69
CA ASN A 882 -7.30 -10.77 30.78
C ASN A 882 -6.44 -11.96 31.24
N GLY A 883 -6.81 -12.62 32.33
CA GLY A 883 -6.01 -13.65 32.97
C GLY A 883 -4.82 -13.09 33.76
N ARG A 884 -4.21 -13.97 34.56
CA ARG A 884 -3.11 -13.64 35.48
C ARG A 884 -1.83 -13.17 34.77
N LEU A 885 -1.61 -13.60 33.52
CA LEU A 885 -0.44 -13.24 32.71
C LEU A 885 -0.79 -12.11 31.73
N SER A 886 -1.17 -10.95 32.26
CA SER A 886 -1.49 -9.77 31.46
C SER A 886 -0.62 -8.56 31.82
N GLY A 887 -0.41 -7.68 30.85
CA GLY A 887 0.34 -6.44 31.05
C GLY A 887 -0.31 -5.49 32.06
N GLY A 888 -1.64 -5.52 32.17
CA GLY A 888 -2.41 -4.76 33.15
C GLY A 888 -2.14 -5.20 34.59
N VAL A 889 -2.13 -6.51 34.85
CA VAL A 889 -1.76 -7.06 36.17
C VAL A 889 -0.33 -6.66 36.55
N ALA A 890 0.64 -6.82 35.63
CA ALA A 890 2.02 -6.43 35.88
C ALA A 890 2.16 -4.92 36.19
N LYS A 891 1.45 -4.07 35.43
CA LYS A 891 1.41 -2.62 35.67
C LYS A 891 0.86 -2.29 37.06
N CYS A 892 -0.28 -2.88 37.43
CA CYS A 892 -0.96 -2.59 38.70
C CYS A 892 -0.15 -3.09 39.91
N LEU A 893 0.40 -4.31 39.86
CA LEU A 893 1.27 -4.83 40.92
C LEU A 893 2.52 -3.96 41.12
N ARG A 894 3.11 -3.47 40.03
CA ARG A 894 4.24 -2.53 40.09
C ARG A 894 3.85 -1.19 40.73
N MET A 895 2.66 -0.66 40.42
CA MET A 895 2.18 0.59 41.03
C MET A 895 1.81 0.40 42.50
N GLN A 896 1.15 -0.69 42.86
CA GLN A 896 0.91 -1.08 44.25
C GLN A 896 2.23 -1.20 45.03
N GLY A 897 3.24 -1.86 44.46
CA GLY A 897 4.57 -1.95 45.07
C GLY A 897 5.23 -0.58 45.25
N LYS A 898 5.03 0.35 44.30
CA LYS A 898 5.52 1.73 44.41
C LYS A 898 4.84 2.51 45.54
N CYS A 899 3.52 2.38 45.70
CA CYS A 899 2.80 2.99 46.82
C CYS A 899 3.33 2.46 48.17
N LEU A 900 3.50 1.14 48.28
CA LEU A 900 4.05 0.50 49.49
C LEU A 900 5.48 0.95 49.81
N TYR A 901 6.29 1.26 48.79
CA TYR A 901 7.61 1.87 48.96
C TYR A 901 7.52 3.24 49.66
N TYR A 902 6.59 4.11 49.26
CA TYR A 902 6.40 5.42 49.92
C TYR A 902 5.85 5.29 51.35
N ILE A 903 5.03 4.27 51.60
CA ILE A 903 4.55 3.90 52.95
C ILE A 903 5.66 3.22 53.79
N LYS A 904 6.85 2.98 53.23
CA LYS A 904 8.01 2.33 53.86
C LYS A 904 7.81 0.86 54.21
N ARG A 905 6.89 0.17 53.53
CA ARG A 905 6.69 -1.29 53.61
C ARG A 905 7.55 -1.99 52.56
N TYR A 906 8.86 -1.89 52.71
CA TYR A 906 9.83 -2.30 51.68
C TYR A 906 9.78 -3.80 51.34
N ASP A 907 9.53 -4.68 52.32
CA ASP A 907 9.47 -6.12 52.09
C ASP A 907 8.30 -6.52 51.18
N GLU A 908 7.14 -5.89 51.36
CA GLU A 908 5.94 -6.14 50.55
C GLU A 908 6.07 -5.51 49.17
N ALA A 909 6.64 -4.30 49.11
CA ALA A 909 6.98 -3.65 47.84
C ALA A 909 7.93 -4.53 47.01
N TRP A 910 8.94 -5.12 47.64
CA TRP A 910 9.88 -6.04 47.01
C TRP A 910 9.19 -7.28 46.44
N MET A 911 8.32 -7.92 47.22
CA MET A 911 7.59 -9.10 46.78
C MET A 911 6.72 -8.80 45.55
N LEU A 912 5.93 -7.72 45.59
CA LEU A 912 5.03 -7.34 44.50
C LEU A 912 5.78 -6.91 43.24
N MET A 913 6.90 -6.21 43.37
CA MET A 913 7.71 -5.81 42.22
C MET A 913 8.38 -7.00 41.52
N ASN A 914 8.83 -8.01 42.27
CA ASN A 914 9.36 -9.24 41.67
C ASN A 914 8.25 -10.05 40.99
N GLN A 915 7.06 -10.14 41.60
CA GLN A 915 5.90 -10.76 40.94
C GLN A 915 5.52 -10.04 39.63
N ALA A 916 5.52 -8.70 39.63
CA ALA A 916 5.28 -7.92 38.43
C ALA A 916 6.36 -8.16 37.35
N LEU A 917 7.63 -8.29 37.77
CA LEU A 917 8.74 -8.59 36.87
C LEU A 917 8.62 -9.99 36.26
N ASP A 918 8.29 -11.00 37.06
CA ASP A 918 8.09 -12.38 36.58
C ASP A 918 7.00 -12.44 35.52
N ILE A 919 5.87 -11.75 35.75
CA ILE A 919 4.79 -11.64 34.76
C ILE A 919 5.30 -10.91 33.53
N ALA A 920 6.00 -9.78 33.69
CA ALA A 920 6.52 -8.98 32.59
C ALA A 920 7.51 -9.75 31.69
N ILE A 921 8.32 -10.63 32.27
CA ILE A 921 9.24 -11.54 31.55
C ILE A 921 8.45 -12.59 30.78
N GLN A 922 7.42 -13.19 31.38
CA GLN A 922 6.60 -14.21 30.73
C GLN A 922 5.82 -13.67 29.53
N ILE A 923 5.38 -12.41 29.58
CA ILE A 923 4.68 -11.74 28.46
C ILE A 923 5.63 -11.02 27.48
N ASP A 924 6.95 -11.14 27.67
CA ASP A 924 8.01 -10.44 26.91
C ASP A 924 7.80 -8.92 26.74
N SER A 925 7.22 -8.25 27.75
CA SER A 925 6.94 -6.82 27.69
C SER A 925 8.16 -6.00 28.11
N LYS A 926 8.99 -5.62 27.13
CA LYS A 926 10.20 -4.79 27.34
C LYS A 926 9.94 -3.56 28.20
N LYS A 927 8.84 -2.84 27.94
CA LYS A 927 8.44 -1.63 28.68
C LYS A 927 8.19 -1.92 30.17
N GLN A 928 7.48 -3.01 30.49
CA GLN A 928 7.18 -3.36 31.88
C GLN A 928 8.42 -3.94 32.60
N ILE A 929 9.25 -4.71 31.91
CA ILE A 929 10.51 -5.25 32.47
C ILE A 929 11.41 -4.08 32.92
N VAL A 930 11.64 -3.09 32.05
CA VAL A 930 12.44 -1.90 32.38
C VAL A 930 11.80 -1.13 33.54
N ALA A 931 10.48 -0.95 33.52
CA ALA A 931 9.77 -0.24 34.59
C ALA A 931 9.87 -0.95 35.95
N CYS A 932 9.83 -2.28 35.99
CA CYS A 932 9.98 -3.08 37.23
C CYS A 932 11.41 -2.99 37.78
N HIS A 933 12.43 -3.20 36.94
CA HIS A 933 13.82 -3.07 37.35
C HIS A 933 14.16 -1.67 37.88
N LYS A 934 13.58 -0.62 37.27
CA LYS A 934 13.72 0.77 37.78
C LYS A 934 13.24 0.89 39.23
N GLN A 935 12.13 0.25 39.59
CA GLN A 935 11.59 0.32 40.94
C GLN A 935 12.34 -0.59 41.92
N LEU A 936 12.74 -1.79 41.50
CA LEU A 936 13.58 -2.68 42.29
C LEU A 936 14.93 -2.04 42.67
N TYR A 937 15.52 -1.25 41.76
CA TYR A 937 16.73 -0.48 42.06
C TYR A 937 16.53 0.51 43.23
N TYR A 938 15.40 1.22 43.28
CA TYR A 938 15.12 2.14 44.38
C TYR A 938 14.98 1.41 45.71
N LEU A 939 14.30 0.26 45.71
CA LEU A 939 14.25 -0.60 46.89
C LEU A 939 15.64 -1.06 47.32
N CYS A 940 16.49 -1.52 46.38
CA CYS A 940 17.87 -1.91 46.66
C CYS A 940 18.66 -0.77 47.32
N ARG A 941 18.53 0.47 46.84
CA ARG A 941 19.20 1.64 47.45
C ARG A 941 18.72 1.91 48.87
N GLU A 942 17.42 1.83 49.13
CA GLU A 942 16.89 2.01 50.48
C GLU A 942 17.31 0.87 51.41
N PHE A 943 17.39 -0.37 50.91
CA PHE A 943 17.99 -1.48 51.66
C PHE A 943 19.46 -1.18 51.99
N LYS A 944 20.29 -0.76 51.02
CA LYS A 944 21.70 -0.35 51.27
C LYS A 944 21.78 0.72 52.36
N ARG A 945 20.94 1.76 52.30
CA ARG A 945 20.89 2.82 53.30
C ARG A 945 20.53 2.28 54.68
N MET A 946 19.41 1.56 54.80
CA MET A 946 18.93 1.00 56.05
C MET A 946 19.98 0.09 56.71
N MET A 947 20.72 -0.63 55.89
CA MET A 947 21.71 -1.60 56.34
C MET A 947 23.02 -0.92 56.76
N ASN A 948 23.44 0.14 56.05
CA ASN A 948 24.54 1.00 56.48
C ASN A 948 24.25 1.69 57.81
N GLU A 949 23.01 2.16 58.02
CA GLU A 949 22.57 2.76 59.29
C GLU A 949 22.59 1.75 60.46
N ARG A 950 22.43 0.44 60.17
CA ARG A 950 22.48 -0.64 61.16
C ARG A 950 23.88 -1.21 61.41
N GLY A 951 24.88 -0.83 60.61
CA GLY A 951 26.25 -1.35 60.70
C GLY A 951 26.37 -2.84 60.38
N ASP A 952 25.44 -3.39 59.60
CA ASP A 952 25.39 -4.82 59.28
C ASP A 952 26.15 -5.13 57.97
N GLU A 953 27.31 -5.79 58.11
CA GLU A 953 28.18 -6.15 56.97
C GLU A 953 27.56 -7.28 56.11
N GLN A 954 26.73 -8.15 56.70
CA GLN A 954 26.05 -9.24 55.97
C GLN A 954 25.02 -8.69 54.99
N ALA A 955 24.45 -7.56 55.33
CA ALA A 955 23.46 -6.90 54.51
C ALA A 955 24.03 -6.18 53.29
N SER A 956 25.24 -5.62 53.40
CA SER A 956 25.99 -5.11 52.24
C SER A 956 26.26 -6.22 51.22
N THR A 957 26.53 -7.43 51.73
CA THR A 957 26.69 -8.65 50.92
C THR A 957 25.39 -9.05 50.21
N LEU A 958 24.24 -8.93 50.88
CA LEU A 958 22.93 -9.19 50.28
C LEU A 958 22.61 -8.19 49.17
N PHE A 959 22.82 -6.89 49.40
CA PHE A 959 22.67 -5.85 48.38
C PHE A 959 23.55 -6.11 47.16
N PHE A 960 24.81 -6.50 47.38
CA PHE A 960 25.74 -6.84 46.31
C PHE A 960 25.25 -8.05 45.50
N ARG A 961 24.75 -9.10 46.17
CA ARG A 961 24.19 -10.29 45.51
C ARG A 961 22.96 -9.98 44.65
N GLU A 962 22.03 -9.17 45.16
CA GLU A 962 20.83 -8.77 44.42
C GLU A 962 21.15 -7.84 43.24
N SER A 963 22.15 -6.96 43.41
CA SER A 963 22.64 -6.08 42.35
C SER A 963 23.35 -6.86 41.23
N LEU A 964 24.07 -7.94 41.58
CA LEU A 964 24.69 -8.85 40.63
C LEU A 964 23.68 -9.61 39.76
N LEU A 965 22.58 -10.06 40.36
CA LEU A 965 21.49 -10.69 39.62
C LEU A 965 20.90 -9.74 38.56
N HIS A 966 20.75 -8.45 38.92
CA HIS A 966 20.34 -7.42 37.99
C HIS A 966 21.39 -7.18 36.88
N GLU A 967 22.68 -7.12 37.23
CA GLU A 967 23.76 -6.99 36.23
C GLU A 967 23.75 -8.14 35.23
N MET A 968 23.65 -9.38 35.72
CA MET A 968 23.61 -10.59 34.88
C MET A 968 22.48 -10.52 33.86
N TYR A 969 21.27 -10.18 34.29
CA TYR A 969 20.12 -10.09 33.40
C TYR A 969 20.31 -9.06 32.27
N PHE A 970 20.76 -7.85 32.59
CA PHE A 970 21.01 -6.80 31.61
C PHE A 970 22.23 -7.10 30.72
N SER A 971 23.20 -7.88 31.22
CA SER A 971 24.35 -8.33 30.42
C SER A 971 23.98 -9.37 29.35
N GLU A 972 22.98 -10.22 29.63
CA GLU A 972 22.43 -11.15 28.65
C GLU A 972 21.53 -10.47 27.60
N LYS A 973 20.96 -9.31 27.95
CA LYS A 973 20.04 -8.54 27.08
C LYS A 973 20.51 -7.08 26.89
N PRO A 974 21.63 -6.84 26.18
CA PRO A 974 22.29 -5.55 26.11
C PRO A 974 21.42 -4.41 25.53
N ARG A 975 20.54 -4.72 24.56
CA ARG A 975 19.56 -3.74 24.02
C ARG A 975 18.56 -3.21 25.06
N LEU A 976 18.29 -3.96 26.13
CA LEU A 976 17.41 -3.51 27.22
C LEU A 976 18.15 -2.59 28.20
N ALA A 977 19.47 -2.78 28.34
CA ALA A 977 20.33 -1.97 29.21
C ALA A 977 20.48 -0.54 28.68
N GLU A 978 20.56 -0.40 27.35
CA GLU A 978 20.67 0.88 26.62
C GLU A 978 19.48 1.83 26.88
N LEU A 979 18.29 1.29 27.12
CA LEU A 979 17.08 2.06 27.45
C LEU A 979 17.07 2.64 28.88
N THR A 980 18.10 2.37 29.69
CA THR A 980 18.09 2.69 31.12
C THR A 980 19.34 3.47 31.53
N VAL A 981 19.32 4.80 31.41
CA VAL A 981 20.36 5.76 31.91
C VAL A 981 20.81 5.45 33.36
N ARG A 982 19.94 4.81 34.16
CA ARG A 982 20.18 4.51 35.58
C ARG A 982 20.82 3.16 35.86
N TYR A 983 20.98 2.33 34.83
CA TYR A 983 21.77 1.10 34.90
C TYR A 983 23.25 1.40 35.17
N GLU A 984 23.73 2.54 34.69
CA GLU A 984 25.09 3.05 34.92
C GLU A 984 25.35 3.30 36.41
N ALA A 985 24.42 3.96 37.12
CA ALA A 985 24.54 4.21 38.55
C ALA A 985 24.60 2.90 39.38
N LEU A 986 23.81 1.88 39.00
CA LEU A 986 23.85 0.55 39.62
C LEU A 986 25.19 -0.15 39.35
N ARG A 987 25.72 -0.10 38.12
CA ARG A 987 27.04 -0.65 37.79
C ARG A 987 28.18 0.08 38.53
N CYS A 988 28.10 1.39 38.72
CA CYS A 988 29.05 2.13 39.56
C CYS A 988 29.07 1.63 41.01
N ASP A 989 27.90 1.39 41.59
CA ASP A 989 27.76 0.83 42.94
C ASP A 989 28.36 -0.60 43.02
N ILE A 990 28.14 -1.43 42.00
CA ILE A 990 28.73 -2.79 41.90
C ILE A 990 30.25 -2.72 41.75
N MET A 991 30.76 -1.82 40.89
CA MET A 991 32.19 -1.59 40.68
C MET A 991 32.88 -1.12 41.96
N GLN A 992 32.26 -0.21 42.72
CA GLN A 992 32.77 0.21 44.01
C GLN A 992 32.92 -0.99 44.96
N GLN A 993 31.93 -1.88 45.01
CA GLN A 993 31.98 -3.08 45.85
C GLN A 993 33.07 -4.06 45.40
N TYR A 994 33.20 -4.33 44.11
CA TYR A 994 34.31 -5.14 43.57
C TYR A 994 35.67 -4.51 43.90
N TYR A 995 35.80 -3.20 43.79
CA TYR A 995 37.01 -2.47 44.16
C TYR A 995 37.34 -2.62 45.66
N MET A 996 36.34 -2.47 46.55
CA MET A 996 36.50 -2.68 48.00
C MET A 996 36.86 -4.14 48.34
N ASN A 997 36.28 -5.10 47.61
CA ASN A 997 36.57 -6.53 47.73
C ASN A 997 37.90 -6.94 47.07
N LYS A 998 38.64 -5.98 46.50
CA LYS A 998 39.94 -6.17 45.81
C LYS A 998 39.87 -7.06 44.56
N ASP A 999 38.70 -7.16 43.94
CA ASP A 999 38.49 -7.87 42.68
C ASP A 999 38.53 -6.85 41.53
N TYR A 1000 39.76 -6.44 41.19
CA TYR A 1000 40.01 -5.37 40.23
C TYR A 1000 39.71 -5.79 38.79
N ASP A 1001 39.80 -7.09 38.48
CA ASP A 1001 39.51 -7.63 37.15
C ASP A 1001 38.03 -7.46 36.80
N ASN A 1002 37.12 -7.71 37.74
CA ASN A 1002 35.69 -7.47 37.52
C ASN A 1002 35.34 -5.98 37.40
N VAL A 1003 36.05 -5.09 38.12
CA VAL A 1003 35.90 -3.63 37.94
C VAL A 1003 36.22 -3.24 36.49
N ILE A 1004 37.33 -3.75 35.94
CA ILE A 1004 37.76 -3.45 34.57
C ILE A 1004 36.81 -4.07 33.54
N ARG A 1005 36.37 -5.33 33.76
CA ARG A 1005 35.41 -6.02 32.90
C ARG A 1005 34.13 -5.21 32.73
N ILE A 1006 33.53 -4.78 33.85
CA ILE A 1006 32.29 -4.01 33.84
C ILE A 1006 32.52 -2.65 33.16
N ALA A 1007 33.59 -1.93 33.52
CA ALA A 1007 33.92 -0.63 32.96
C ALA A 1007 34.29 -0.63 31.46
N THR A 1008 34.64 -1.79 30.90
CA THR A 1008 35.02 -1.92 29.48
C THR A 1008 33.85 -2.42 28.63
N SER A 1009 32.86 -3.07 29.23
CA SER A 1009 31.63 -3.52 28.57
C SER A 1009 30.60 -2.40 28.30
N LEU A 1010 30.93 -1.15 28.60
CA LEU A 1010 30.07 0.01 28.42
C LEU A 1010 30.52 0.77 27.16
N ASP A 1011 29.70 0.74 26.11
CA ASP A 1011 29.77 1.73 25.03
C ASP A 1011 29.02 2.98 25.51
N PHE A 1012 29.73 4.09 25.66
CA PHE A 1012 29.14 5.33 26.14
C PHE A 1012 28.60 6.16 24.97
N HIS A 1013 27.34 6.58 25.07
CA HIS A 1013 26.82 7.72 24.34
C HIS A 1013 26.90 8.95 25.26
N ASP A 1014 27.36 10.10 24.74
CA ASP A 1014 27.63 11.36 25.45
C ASP A 1014 26.39 11.99 26.17
N ASP A 1015 25.23 11.33 26.16
CA ASP A 1015 23.92 11.82 26.62
C ASP A 1015 23.40 11.14 27.92
N THR A 1016 24.19 10.28 28.59
CA THR A 1016 23.79 9.59 29.84
C THR A 1016 24.28 10.29 31.13
N ASP A 1017 23.99 9.74 32.32
CA ASP A 1017 24.21 10.37 33.64
C ASP A 1017 25.72 10.64 33.86
N LEU A 1018 26.14 11.86 33.54
CA LEU A 1018 27.52 12.30 33.51
C LEU A 1018 28.31 11.96 34.79
N ASN A 1019 27.67 12.06 35.96
CA ASN A 1019 28.31 11.73 37.23
C ASN A 1019 28.62 10.24 37.35
N ALA A 1020 27.72 9.38 36.86
CA ALA A 1020 27.97 7.94 36.80
C ALA A 1020 29.13 7.63 35.85
N SER A 1021 29.13 8.22 34.65
CA SER A 1021 30.20 8.05 33.66
C SER A 1021 31.58 8.45 34.19
N CYS A 1022 31.68 9.57 34.90
CA CYS A 1022 32.93 9.99 35.53
C CYS A 1022 33.40 9.00 36.61
N LEU A 1023 32.48 8.49 37.44
CA LEU A 1023 32.79 7.49 38.47
C LEU A 1023 33.25 6.14 37.88
N VAL A 1024 32.72 5.72 36.72
CA VAL A 1024 33.21 4.52 36.03
C VAL A 1024 34.67 4.68 35.64
N TYR A 1025 35.04 5.78 34.98
CA TYR A 1025 36.43 6.04 34.60
C TYR A 1025 37.35 6.18 35.82
N TYR A 1026 36.88 6.81 36.89
CA TYR A 1026 37.61 6.89 38.16
C TYR A 1026 37.93 5.50 38.73
N TYR A 1027 36.94 4.63 38.92
CA TYR A 1027 37.15 3.29 39.47
C TYR A 1027 37.97 2.39 38.53
N LYS A 1028 37.80 2.55 37.20
CA LYS A 1028 38.62 1.87 36.20
C LYS A 1028 40.09 2.28 36.30
N ALA A 1029 40.37 3.58 36.44
CA ALA A 1029 41.71 4.10 36.61
C ALA A 1029 42.34 3.61 37.92
N GLN A 1030 41.60 3.68 39.04
CA GLN A 1030 42.03 3.16 40.33
C GLN A 1030 42.34 1.66 40.28
N ALA A 1031 41.50 0.84 39.63
CA ALA A 1031 41.74 -0.58 39.44
C ALA A 1031 43.03 -0.84 38.64
N TYR A 1032 43.27 -0.10 37.56
CA TYR A 1032 44.52 -0.21 36.80
C TYR A 1032 45.75 0.23 37.61
N VAL A 1033 45.64 1.26 38.47
CA VAL A 1033 46.72 1.64 39.39
C VAL A 1033 47.03 0.50 40.37
N LYS A 1034 46.00 -0.18 40.92
CA LYS A 1034 46.20 -1.33 41.81
C LYS A 1034 46.81 -2.55 41.12
N LEU A 1035 46.60 -2.69 39.81
CA LEU A 1035 47.21 -3.72 38.97
C LEU A 1035 48.55 -3.28 38.34
N GLU A 1036 49.08 -2.11 38.72
CA GLU A 1036 50.33 -1.53 38.20
C GLU A 1036 50.34 -1.29 36.67
N ASN A 1037 49.16 -1.19 36.04
CA ASN A 1037 49.02 -0.87 34.61
C ASN A 1037 48.85 0.65 34.41
N TYR A 1038 49.96 1.37 34.62
CA TYR A 1038 49.98 2.84 34.57
C TYR A 1038 49.55 3.46 33.23
N PRO A 1039 49.87 2.90 32.04
CA PRO A 1039 49.41 3.46 30.76
C PRO A 1039 47.89 3.48 30.64
N MET A 1040 47.21 2.38 30.99
CA MET A 1040 45.75 2.30 30.94
C MET A 1040 45.08 3.13 32.04
N ALA A 1041 45.71 3.24 33.21
CA ALA A 1041 45.25 4.12 34.28
C ALA A 1041 45.28 5.60 33.86
N LYS A 1042 46.33 6.02 33.14
CA LYS A 1042 46.50 7.38 32.65
C LYS A 1042 45.43 7.76 31.63
N GLU A 1043 45.16 6.86 30.68
CA GLU A 1043 44.08 7.06 29.71
C GLU A 1043 42.71 7.20 30.41
N ALA A 1044 42.42 6.35 31.40
CA ALA A 1044 41.16 6.39 32.12
C ALA A 1044 41.00 7.66 32.98
N PHE A 1045 42.02 8.10 33.74
CA PHE A 1045 41.96 9.36 34.49
C PHE A 1045 41.89 10.59 33.58
N PHE A 1046 42.54 10.54 32.41
CA PHE A 1046 42.45 11.63 31.43
C PHE A 1046 41.01 11.76 30.88
N ARG A 1047 40.37 10.64 30.53
CA ARG A 1047 38.96 10.61 30.09
C ARG A 1047 38.01 11.11 31.18
N GLU A 1048 38.22 10.72 32.45
CA GLU A 1048 37.45 11.26 33.58
C GLU A 1048 37.59 12.79 33.65
N PHE A 1049 38.82 13.30 33.62
CA PHE A 1049 39.09 14.73 33.73
C PHE A 1049 38.49 15.52 32.56
N GLU A 1050 38.61 15.05 31.31
CA GLU A 1050 38.02 15.72 30.16
C GLU A 1050 36.50 15.82 30.24
N LEU A 1051 35.84 14.73 30.69
CA LEU A 1051 34.38 14.72 30.87
C LEU A 1051 33.95 15.72 31.96
N ARG A 1052 34.58 15.69 33.14
CA ARG A 1052 34.28 16.65 34.22
C ARG A 1052 34.53 18.09 33.78
N LYS A 1053 35.63 18.35 33.08
CA LYS A 1053 35.97 19.69 32.57
C LYS A 1053 34.97 20.19 31.51
N LYS A 1054 34.54 19.33 30.57
CA LYS A 1054 33.61 19.69 29.49
C LYS A 1054 32.25 20.12 30.01
N TYR A 1055 31.73 19.44 31.04
CA TYR A 1055 30.34 19.57 31.46
C TYR A 1055 30.15 20.25 32.83
N LEU A 1056 31.03 20.03 33.81
CA LEU A 1056 30.95 20.66 35.14
C LEU A 1056 31.83 21.92 35.23
N GLY A 1057 32.86 22.03 34.37
CA GLY A 1057 33.80 23.13 34.37
C GLY A 1057 34.74 23.13 35.58
N TRP A 1058 35.59 24.15 35.66
CA TRP A 1058 36.58 24.34 36.74
C TRP A 1058 35.99 24.85 38.06
N GLU A 1059 34.71 25.22 38.06
CA GLU A 1059 34.01 25.67 39.26
C GLU A 1059 33.65 24.50 40.17
N ASP A 1060 33.61 23.28 39.65
CA ASP A 1060 33.34 22.06 40.39
C ASP A 1060 34.60 21.51 41.10
N GLU A 1061 34.43 21.07 42.35
CA GLU A 1061 35.56 20.57 43.17
C GLU A 1061 36.08 19.22 42.66
N ASP A 1062 35.23 18.38 42.08
CA ASP A 1062 35.65 17.08 41.56
C ASP A 1062 36.50 17.23 40.29
N THR A 1063 36.29 18.29 39.48
CA THR A 1063 37.16 18.58 38.32
C THR A 1063 38.59 18.90 38.77
N ILE A 1064 38.74 19.65 39.87
CA ILE A 1064 40.04 19.97 40.47
C ILE A 1064 40.69 18.70 41.03
N LEU A 1065 39.90 17.87 41.72
CA LEU A 1065 40.37 16.59 42.26
C LEU A 1065 40.78 15.60 41.15
N ALA A 1066 40.06 15.53 40.04
CA ALA A 1066 40.42 14.69 38.89
C ALA A 1066 41.76 15.13 38.26
N CYS A 1067 41.97 16.44 38.10
CA CYS A 1067 43.24 16.98 37.63
C CYS A 1067 44.39 16.67 38.61
N GLN A 1068 44.14 16.77 39.92
CA GLN A 1068 45.10 16.36 40.94
C GLN A 1068 45.44 14.88 40.84
N ASN A 1069 44.44 14.00 40.71
CA ASN A 1069 44.66 12.55 40.60
C ASN A 1069 45.50 12.19 39.37
N LEU A 1070 45.27 12.86 38.24
CA LEU A 1070 46.07 12.72 37.04
C LEU A 1070 47.52 13.19 37.27
N GLY A 1071 47.71 14.34 37.94
CA GLY A 1071 49.04 14.85 38.31
C GLY A 1071 49.80 13.92 39.25
N VAL A 1072 49.12 13.32 40.23
CA VAL A 1072 49.70 12.30 41.12
C VAL A 1072 50.16 11.09 40.31
N LEU A 1073 49.37 10.61 39.35
CA LEU A 1073 49.75 9.49 38.50
C LEU A 1073 50.96 9.82 37.63
N HIS A 1074 51.01 11.01 37.02
CA HIS A 1074 52.17 11.49 36.26
C HIS A 1074 53.45 11.52 37.14
N SER A 1075 53.32 11.96 38.39
CA SER A 1075 54.41 11.94 39.36
C SER A 1075 54.91 10.53 39.64
N PHE A 1076 54.01 9.55 39.84
CA PHE A 1076 54.37 8.14 39.99
C PHE A 1076 55.06 7.55 38.74
N CYS A 1077 54.68 8.00 37.55
CA CYS A 1077 55.31 7.63 36.28
C CYS A 1077 56.63 8.35 35.99
N ASN A 1078 57.11 9.21 36.90
CA ASN A 1078 58.32 10.02 36.75
C ASN A 1078 58.26 11.06 35.61
N GLU A 1079 57.05 11.45 35.20
CA GLU A 1079 56.74 12.47 34.19
C GLU A 1079 56.55 13.84 34.88
N ARG A 1080 57.69 14.45 35.25
CA ARG A 1080 57.71 15.62 36.14
C ARG A 1080 57.07 16.87 35.53
N GLU A 1081 57.24 17.11 34.24
CA GLU A 1081 56.73 18.33 33.59
C GLU A 1081 55.20 18.31 33.53
N GLU A 1082 54.63 17.15 33.19
CA GLU A 1082 53.20 16.91 33.09
C GLU A 1082 52.52 16.91 34.47
N ALA A 1083 53.17 16.32 35.49
CA ALA A 1083 52.69 16.37 36.86
C ALA A 1083 52.62 17.83 37.38
N LEU A 1084 53.67 18.62 37.16
CA LEU A 1084 53.70 20.04 37.54
C LEU A 1084 52.67 20.86 36.78
N ALA A 1085 52.44 20.57 35.50
CA ALA A 1085 51.40 21.23 34.72
C ALA A 1085 50.01 21.00 35.34
N CYS A 1086 49.66 19.74 35.64
CA CYS A 1086 48.38 19.38 36.26
C CYS A 1086 48.21 20.05 37.64
N PHE A 1087 49.22 19.96 38.51
CA PHE A 1087 49.13 20.53 39.85
C PHE A 1087 49.04 22.06 39.85
N ARG A 1088 49.79 22.74 38.98
CA ARG A 1088 49.74 24.21 38.87
C ARG A 1088 48.41 24.68 38.28
N GLU A 1089 47.86 23.95 37.31
CA GLU A 1089 46.55 24.24 36.74
C GLU A 1089 45.45 24.06 37.79
N ALA A 1090 45.42 22.92 38.48
CA ALA A 1090 44.49 22.67 39.59
C ALA A 1090 44.62 23.71 40.71
N TYR A 1091 45.85 24.06 41.12
CA TYR A 1091 46.12 25.03 42.18
C TYR A 1091 45.61 26.43 41.80
N GLY A 1092 45.90 26.87 40.57
CA GLY A 1092 45.47 28.20 40.10
C GLY A 1092 43.96 28.37 40.06
N HIS A 1093 43.21 27.29 39.78
CA HIS A 1093 41.75 27.30 39.80
C HIS A 1093 41.18 27.17 41.23
N GLU A 1094 41.77 26.33 42.09
CA GLU A 1094 41.36 26.18 43.49
C GLU A 1094 41.56 27.47 44.31
N VAL A 1095 42.71 28.14 44.15
CA VAL A 1095 43.00 29.42 44.83
C VAL A 1095 42.03 30.52 44.42
N LYS A 1096 41.65 30.58 43.14
CA LYS A 1096 40.65 31.55 42.66
C LYS A 1096 39.27 31.32 43.28
N LYS A 1097 38.93 30.06 43.60
CA LYS A 1097 37.63 29.67 44.13
C LYS A 1097 37.56 29.78 45.65
N ASN A 1098 38.46 29.11 46.36
CA ASN A 1098 38.41 28.90 47.81
C ASN A 1098 39.51 29.65 48.59
N GLY A 1099 40.42 30.35 47.90
CA GLY A 1099 41.55 31.05 48.51
C GLY A 1099 42.76 30.16 48.78
N GLU A 1100 43.90 30.79 49.07
CA GLU A 1100 45.19 30.11 49.30
C GLU A 1100 45.21 29.24 50.58
N ASP A 1101 44.30 29.50 51.51
CA ASP A 1101 44.20 28.79 52.80
C ASP A 1101 43.36 27.50 52.72
N SER A 1102 42.79 27.15 51.56
CA SER A 1102 42.01 25.92 51.42
C SER A 1102 42.88 24.67 51.60
N GLU A 1103 42.33 23.61 52.21
CA GLU A 1103 43.05 22.37 52.44
C GLU A 1103 43.54 21.75 51.11
N MET A 1104 42.77 21.89 50.04
CA MET A 1104 43.12 21.42 48.70
C MET A 1104 44.25 22.25 48.09
N ALA A 1105 44.22 23.59 48.22
CA ALA A 1105 45.30 24.46 47.75
C ALA A 1105 46.62 24.14 48.46
N GLN A 1106 46.58 23.92 49.78
CA GLN A 1106 47.76 23.52 50.56
C GLN A 1106 48.31 22.15 50.13
N LYS A 1107 47.44 21.16 49.87
CA LYS A 1107 47.85 19.85 49.35
C LYS A 1107 48.48 19.94 47.96
N LEU A 1108 47.90 20.72 47.05
CA LEU A 1108 48.44 20.93 45.71
C LEU A 1108 49.80 21.64 45.76
N LEU A 1109 49.97 22.62 46.65
CA LEU A 1109 51.26 23.29 46.86
C LEU A 1109 52.33 22.34 47.41
N GLN A 1110 51.94 21.43 48.32
CA GLN A 1110 52.82 20.35 48.78
C GLN A 1110 53.23 19.44 47.61
N TYR A 1111 52.29 18.99 46.76
CA TYR A 1111 52.62 18.17 45.60
C TYR A 1111 53.56 18.89 44.62
N ILE A 1112 53.35 20.17 44.34
CA ILE A 1112 54.25 20.99 43.52
C ILE A 1112 55.65 21.00 44.14
N SER A 1113 55.76 21.27 45.44
CA SER A 1113 57.05 21.32 46.13
C SER A 1113 57.81 19.98 46.12
N VAL A 1114 57.08 18.85 46.21
CA VAL A 1114 57.67 17.50 46.18
C VAL A 1114 58.15 17.13 44.79
N VAL A 1115 57.45 17.54 43.72
CA VAL A 1115 57.88 17.25 42.34
C VAL A 1115 59.02 18.17 41.88
N GLU A 1116 59.08 19.40 42.41
CA GLU A 1116 60.18 20.35 42.15
C GLU A 1116 61.50 19.98 42.86
N SER A 1117 61.42 19.26 43.99
CA SER A 1117 62.59 18.71 44.70
C SER A 1117 63.13 17.44 44.05
#